data_AF-A0A8T0EQP8-F1
#
_entry.id   AF-A0A8T0EQP8-F1
#
_cell.length_a   1.000
_cell.length_b   1.000
_cell.length_c   1.000
_cell.angle_alpha   90.00
_cell.angle_beta   90.00
_cell.angle_gamma   90.00
#
_symmetry.space_group_name_H-M   'P 1'
#
loop_
_entity.id
_entity.type
_entity.pdbx_description
1 polymer ?
#
loop_
_entity_poly.entity_id
_entity_poly.type
_entity_poly.pdbx_seq_one_letter_code
_entity_poly.pdbx_strand_id
1 'polypeptide(L)'
;MKRKSAHKEFEDNIKKVKDEKPDIGNLSEYEKMIQKNRDEKAAFLESLRMDEVKEGLNEAINNLKPKKPPRKNIKSPKSVLAPQVPTRKSLRLAKVDIDLSEKAVEARALAEAEKEIEKELPPILPFQEAITGENVYADFARDFDDLDFKTPKPFTDYVSCFKKMKIDESKIAKVVNGRITAMALHPMKEKVIVSAGNKYGAIGFWHVNSDSDPYEFRPHLFGVSCMKFNSDSLNQIMSSSYDGTMRCGDMEKKVFNEVFNISDETSCNYFDFISPTTILVCHRNGKVSIVDIRSDSKSADKSHKCHEYSVKTVSVHPVNKNYFVSADMKGFLSLWDLRKLQKKPVIEVHHHRKVITSAFFSPVTGNSILTTSADDSLCLFNSSKLGSALPLDTKVRHNNFTGRWLSTFKATWLPNIDDAFVIGSMEYPRKIEIFNNQLDSIYNFQDEYLGCITSTNVFHPSLPVLAGGNSSGKVDHSERLQKYYSTVLRDVRVRFAPSPTGFLHLGGLRTALFNYLFARKNKGKFILRIEDTDRKRIKPGSVENLNGMLEWTGLIPDESPEKGGPFGPYVQSERLEKYREKTELLLESGAAYRCFCSETRLDILRKEALRTRESRGYDNKCRHLEPSEIEQLLREKKPFTIRFKIPKGPISHNDIVFGPQCYDVLENEGDFIIMKSDGFPTYHFASVVDDHLMEISHVLRGTEWLISTPKHILLHQALGWQPPKFAHLPLLTNSDRSKLSKRQESIGIEHFKEKGYSPIALLNFLAVAGGGFGKQEGCIAYDLNTLCSKFNLEEVNTGSCIVDLRKLDLFNHSYLVQQLSSEQTLSNLIKELRTVLRKKYGERYNKEEKNLSDSYIQKILFCYKDRMHTLNHLTEPDMEYLWTAVDWKDIEEKFISLKIPSSVITNLKNVHNFLFALPESEFNQKDLIPKLKNLSKQLNVPYSSLMRTMRIVLTAQKDGPGIAEIIDMLGRKRCLEKLNFAVEKIENSLNVLNS
;
A
#
# COMPACT_ATOMS: atom_id res chain seq x y z
N MET A 1 -5.57 62.50 67.07
CA MET A 1 -6.48 62.12 68.17
C MET A 1 -7.96 62.45 67.87
N LYS A 2 -8.48 62.15 66.66
CA LYS A 2 -9.89 62.40 66.29
C LYS A 2 -10.58 61.23 65.54
N ARG A 3 -10.05 60.00 65.63
CA ARG A 3 -10.64 58.80 64.96
C ARG A 3 -10.95 57.61 65.88
N LYS A 4 -10.78 57.75 67.20
CA LYS A 4 -11.12 56.70 68.18
C LYS A 4 -12.54 56.84 68.79
N SER A 5 -13.27 57.94 68.61
CA SER A 5 -14.63 58.08 69.16
C SER A 5 -15.74 57.58 68.21
N ALA A 6 -15.58 57.72 66.89
CA ALA A 6 -16.61 57.30 65.92
C ALA A 6 -16.78 55.77 65.79
N HIS A 7 -15.80 54.98 66.25
CA HIS A 7 -15.86 53.52 66.14
C HIS A 7 -16.66 52.86 67.28
N LYS A 8 -16.84 53.56 68.41
CA LYS A 8 -17.57 53.06 69.57
C LYS A 8 -19.10 53.25 69.44
N GLU A 9 -19.52 54.33 68.77
CA GLU A 9 -20.93 54.58 68.41
C GLU A 9 -21.50 53.55 67.42
N PHE A 10 -20.66 52.95 66.58
CA PHE A 10 -21.10 51.97 65.58
C PHE A 10 -21.28 50.55 66.15
N GLU A 11 -20.51 50.17 67.18
CA GLU A 11 -20.64 48.86 67.83
C GLU A 11 -21.87 48.78 68.75
N ASP A 12 -22.25 49.88 69.41
CA ASP A 12 -23.41 49.91 70.31
C ASP A 12 -24.76 49.86 69.55
N ASN A 13 -24.81 50.33 68.30
CA ASN A 13 -26.00 50.23 67.45
C ASN A 13 -26.26 48.81 66.92
N ILE A 14 -25.22 47.99 66.75
CA ILE A 14 -25.35 46.61 66.25
C ILE A 14 -25.88 45.66 67.33
N LYS A 15 -25.69 45.97 68.62
CA LYS A 15 -26.25 45.17 69.72
C LYS A 15 -27.77 45.34 69.90
N LYS A 16 -28.37 46.44 69.42
CA LYS A 16 -29.81 46.71 69.56
C LYS A 16 -30.72 45.99 68.56
N VAL A 17 -30.19 45.32 67.54
CA VAL A 17 -30.99 44.68 66.46
C VAL A 17 -31.15 43.16 66.65
N LYS A 18 -30.66 42.59 67.76
CA LYS A 18 -30.66 41.11 67.96
C LYS A 18 -31.81 40.55 68.82
N ASP A 19 -32.69 41.39 69.37
CA ASP A 19 -33.73 40.95 70.33
C ASP A 19 -35.18 41.04 69.82
N GLU A 20 -35.43 40.91 68.51
CA GLU A 20 -36.80 40.73 67.99
C GLU A 20 -36.97 39.36 67.30
N LYS A 21 -37.80 38.50 67.88
CA LYS A 21 -38.29 37.26 67.24
C LYS A 21 -39.60 37.58 66.50
N PRO A 22 -39.77 37.23 65.21
CA PRO A 22 -41.07 37.29 64.56
C PRO A 22 -41.93 36.05 64.83
N ASP A 23 -43.23 36.32 64.83
CA ASP A 23 -44.39 35.50 65.20
C ASP A 23 -44.68 34.33 64.23
N ILE A 24 -45.13 33.19 64.76
CA ILE A 24 -45.35 31.92 64.05
C ILE A 24 -46.86 31.76 63.82
N GLY A 25 -47.38 32.32 62.73
CA GLY A 25 -48.84 32.34 62.49
C GLY A 25 -49.34 32.06 61.07
N ASN A 26 -48.53 32.24 60.01
CA ASN A 26 -49.00 32.03 58.63
C ASN A 26 -47.85 31.71 57.66
N LEU A 27 -47.45 30.43 57.61
CA LEU A 27 -46.45 29.94 56.64
C LEU A 27 -47.14 29.11 55.54
N SER A 28 -46.79 29.40 54.29
CA SER A 28 -47.26 28.71 53.09
C SER A 28 -46.78 27.24 53.06
N GLU A 29 -47.43 26.38 52.25
CA GLU A 29 -47.01 24.96 52.13
C GLU A 29 -45.54 24.81 51.71
N TYR A 30 -45.05 25.74 50.89
CA TYR A 30 -43.65 25.80 50.48
C TYR A 30 -42.71 26.07 51.67
N GLU A 31 -43.09 26.97 52.56
CA GLU A 31 -42.30 27.30 53.75
C GLU A 31 -42.35 26.20 54.81
N LYS A 32 -43.48 25.49 54.94
CA LYS A 32 -43.57 24.27 55.77
C LYS A 32 -42.66 23.16 55.24
N MET A 33 -42.52 23.02 53.92
CA MET A 33 -41.61 22.04 53.31
C MET A 33 -40.14 22.42 53.51
N ILE A 34 -39.81 23.71 53.46
CA ILE A 34 -38.46 24.20 53.81
C ILE A 34 -38.15 23.97 55.29
N GLN A 35 -39.12 24.18 56.18
CA GLN A 35 -38.95 23.94 57.61
C GLN A 35 -38.77 22.45 57.92
N LYS A 36 -39.59 21.57 57.32
CA LYS A 36 -39.43 20.11 57.43
C LYS A 36 -38.06 19.64 56.93
N ASN A 37 -37.58 20.17 55.80
CA ASN A 37 -36.25 19.87 55.27
C ASN A 37 -35.11 20.41 56.17
N ARG A 38 -35.35 21.48 56.93
CA ARG A 38 -34.40 21.99 57.93
C ARG A 38 -34.40 21.13 59.19
N ASP A 39 -35.55 20.67 59.64
CA ASP A 39 -35.70 19.83 60.83
C ASP A 39 -35.16 18.41 60.57
N GLU A 40 -35.39 17.84 59.38
CA GLU A 40 -34.79 16.56 58.96
C GLU A 40 -33.26 16.66 58.82
N LYS A 41 -32.73 17.79 58.31
CA LYS A 41 -31.28 18.03 58.27
C LYS A 41 -30.69 18.25 59.67
N ALA A 42 -31.42 18.89 60.58
CA ALA A 42 -30.99 19.09 61.96
C ALA A 42 -30.94 17.76 62.72
N ALA A 43 -31.96 16.92 62.59
CA ALA A 43 -31.99 15.57 63.18
C ALA A 43 -30.89 14.66 62.59
N PHE A 44 -30.62 14.77 61.28
CA PHE A 44 -29.49 14.06 60.66
C PHE A 44 -28.14 14.53 61.24
N LEU A 45 -27.95 15.84 61.42
CA LEU A 45 -26.74 16.40 62.03
C LEU A 45 -26.56 16.02 63.51
N GLU A 46 -27.65 15.87 64.25
CA GLU A 46 -27.63 15.43 65.65
C GLU A 46 -27.32 13.93 65.76
N SER A 47 -27.77 13.11 64.80
CA SER A 47 -27.43 11.69 64.73
C SER A 47 -25.95 11.42 64.40
N LEU A 48 -25.24 12.39 63.84
CA LEU A 48 -23.81 12.32 63.53
C LEU A 48 -22.90 12.53 64.75
N ARG A 49 -23.45 12.77 65.96
CA ARG A 49 -22.69 12.94 67.24
C ARG A 49 -21.45 13.83 67.13
N MET A 50 -21.60 14.95 66.43
CA MET A 50 -20.49 15.87 66.12
C MET A 50 -19.84 16.52 67.36
N ASP A 51 -20.48 16.48 68.53
CA ASP A 51 -19.91 17.00 69.78
C ASP A 51 -18.82 16.09 70.37
N GLU A 52 -18.87 14.77 70.13
CA GLU A 52 -17.79 13.82 70.49
C GLU A 52 -16.53 14.06 69.63
N VAL A 53 -16.72 14.44 68.36
CA VAL A 53 -15.63 14.81 67.43
C VAL A 53 -15.01 16.17 67.80
N LYS A 54 -15.78 17.04 68.46
CA LYS A 54 -15.38 18.40 68.87
C LYS A 54 -14.49 18.39 70.10
N GLU A 55 -14.71 17.48 71.05
CA GLU A 55 -13.84 17.27 72.21
C GLU A 55 -12.46 16.73 71.78
N GLY A 56 -12.43 15.74 70.89
CA GLY A 56 -11.18 15.22 70.31
C GLY A 56 -10.40 16.24 69.46
N LEU A 57 -11.11 17.19 68.82
CA LEU A 57 -10.46 18.27 68.06
C LEU A 57 -9.88 19.36 68.98
N ASN A 58 -10.51 19.64 70.13
CA ASN A 58 -10.05 20.65 71.09
C ASN A 58 -8.80 20.19 71.87
N GLU A 59 -8.64 18.89 72.15
CA GLU A 59 -7.39 18.34 72.70
C GLU A 59 -6.22 18.45 71.70
N ALA A 60 -6.48 18.24 70.41
CA ALA A 60 -5.47 18.38 69.37
C ALA A 60 -5.07 19.85 69.08
N ILE A 61 -5.98 20.80 69.28
CA ILE A 61 -5.75 22.24 69.04
C ILE A 61 -4.90 22.89 70.13
N ASN A 62 -4.92 22.40 71.37
CA ASN A 62 -4.18 22.99 72.48
C ASN A 62 -2.67 22.69 72.47
N ASN A 63 -2.21 21.66 71.75
CA ASN A 63 -0.81 21.23 71.84
C ASN A 63 0.15 21.88 70.85
N LEU A 64 -0.29 22.70 69.88
CA LEU A 64 0.64 23.25 68.89
C LEU A 64 0.27 24.66 68.37
N LYS A 65 0.49 25.70 69.18
CA LYS A 65 0.89 27.07 68.72
C LYS A 65 1.72 27.72 69.83
N PRO A 66 2.74 28.60 69.58
CA PRO A 66 2.62 29.80 68.72
C PRO A 66 3.97 30.25 68.05
N LYS A 67 4.19 31.32 67.27
CA LYS A 67 3.60 32.65 67.03
C LYS A 67 3.83 33.11 65.56
N LYS A 68 3.00 34.05 65.09
CA LYS A 68 3.14 34.85 63.84
C LYS A 68 4.08 36.06 63.99
N PRO A 69 4.52 36.69 62.89
CA PRO A 69 4.23 38.12 62.70
C PRO A 69 3.73 38.50 61.26
N PRO A 70 3.27 39.76 61.01
CA PRO A 70 2.06 40.05 60.23
C PRO A 70 2.26 40.84 58.90
N ARG A 71 1.14 41.35 58.36
CA ARG A 71 0.74 41.65 56.96
C ARG A 71 1.22 42.99 56.32
N LYS A 72 1.51 42.90 55.00
CA LYS A 72 1.07 43.70 53.81
C LYS A 72 1.67 45.08 53.41
N ASN A 73 2.03 45.12 52.11
CA ASN A 73 1.90 46.16 51.04
C ASN A 73 3.12 47.04 50.65
N ILE A 74 3.69 46.86 49.42
CA ILE A 74 3.78 47.84 48.29
C ILE A 74 4.88 47.49 47.23
N LYS A 75 4.44 47.46 45.95
CA LYS A 75 5.06 47.64 44.60
C LYS A 75 6.25 46.80 44.07
N SER A 76 6.13 46.52 42.77
CA SER A 76 6.82 45.57 41.86
C SER A 76 8.36 45.65 41.77
N PRO A 77 9.07 44.52 41.93
CA PRO A 77 9.97 44.04 40.85
C PRO A 77 10.29 42.50 40.85
N LYS A 78 10.90 42.06 39.74
CA LYS A 78 11.90 40.97 39.53
C LYS A 78 11.63 39.53 40.01
N SER A 79 11.92 38.62 39.06
CA SER A 79 12.26 37.20 39.23
C SER A 79 13.11 36.91 40.47
N VAL A 80 12.82 35.79 41.17
CA VAL A 80 13.78 34.83 41.79
C VAL A 80 13.08 33.92 42.85
N LEU A 81 13.10 32.61 42.58
CA LEU A 81 13.11 31.40 43.46
C LEU A 81 11.93 30.99 44.41
N ALA A 82 11.70 29.65 44.39
CA ALA A 82 10.65 28.75 44.95
C ALA A 82 10.49 28.65 46.49
N PRO A 83 9.50 27.89 47.06
CA PRO A 83 9.74 26.46 47.39
C PRO A 83 8.53 25.48 47.34
N GLN A 84 8.89 24.21 47.15
CA GLN A 84 8.10 22.99 47.04
C GLN A 84 7.51 22.53 48.39
N VAL A 85 6.47 21.69 48.34
CA VAL A 85 6.16 20.70 49.41
C VAL A 85 7.46 19.99 49.80
N PRO A 86 7.76 19.77 51.10
CA PRO A 86 9.05 19.27 51.52
C PRO A 86 9.28 17.88 50.93
N THR A 87 10.18 17.83 49.95
CA THR A 87 10.88 16.61 49.58
C THR A 87 11.42 16.02 50.87
N ARG A 88 11.09 14.75 51.14
CA ARG A 88 11.71 13.96 52.21
C ARG A 88 13.22 14.15 52.08
N LYS A 89 13.83 14.94 52.97
CA LYS A 89 15.28 15.18 52.92
C LYS A 89 15.95 13.82 53.15
N SER A 90 16.93 13.49 52.31
CA SER A 90 17.74 12.30 52.53
C SER A 90 18.35 12.33 53.93
N LEU A 91 18.40 11.19 54.61
CA LEU A 91 18.92 11.02 55.98
C LEU A 91 20.26 11.74 56.24
N ARG A 92 21.09 11.89 55.19
CA ARG A 92 22.37 12.62 55.24
C ARG A 92 22.26 14.12 55.57
N LEU A 93 21.13 14.76 55.26
CA LEU A 93 20.88 16.18 55.53
C LEU A 93 20.25 16.42 56.91
N ALA A 94 19.87 15.36 57.63
CA ALA A 94 19.27 15.44 58.96
C ALA A 94 20.31 15.35 60.09
N LYS A 95 21.60 15.10 59.80
CA LYS A 95 22.69 14.90 60.79
C LYS A 95 22.23 14.02 61.98
N VAL A 96 21.52 12.94 61.67
CA VAL A 96 21.13 11.96 62.69
C VAL A 96 22.35 11.09 62.96
N ASP A 97 22.81 11.07 64.20
CA ASP A 97 23.91 10.21 64.61
C ASP A 97 23.56 8.74 64.45
N ILE A 98 24.56 7.97 64.02
CA ILE A 98 24.41 6.55 63.70
C ILE A 98 24.19 5.80 65.02
N ASP A 99 23.04 5.14 65.15
CA ASP A 99 22.77 4.22 66.26
C ASP A 99 23.67 2.98 66.12
N LEU A 100 24.55 2.79 67.11
CA LEU A 100 25.55 1.72 67.19
C LEU A 100 25.13 0.61 68.18
N SER A 101 23.86 0.58 68.59
CA SER A 101 23.36 -0.46 69.49
C SER A 101 23.50 -1.87 68.88
N GLU A 102 23.75 -2.88 69.73
CA GLU A 102 23.94 -4.28 69.31
C GLU A 102 22.79 -4.80 68.45
N LYS A 103 21.55 -4.35 68.70
CA LYS A 103 20.38 -4.70 67.88
C LYS A 103 20.44 -4.12 66.46
N ALA A 104 21.02 -2.94 66.27
CA ALA A 104 21.22 -2.34 64.95
C ALA A 104 22.38 -3.02 64.20
N VAL A 105 23.37 -3.53 64.92
CA VAL A 105 24.48 -4.34 64.38
C VAL A 105 24.00 -5.74 64.01
N GLU A 106 23.16 -6.39 64.84
CA GLU A 106 22.50 -7.66 64.51
C GLU A 106 21.55 -7.52 63.33
N ALA A 107 20.74 -6.45 63.26
CA ALA A 107 19.88 -6.21 62.10
C ALA A 107 20.69 -5.95 60.82
N ARG A 108 21.88 -5.35 60.93
CA ARG A 108 22.83 -5.20 59.82
C ARG A 108 23.50 -6.51 59.46
N ALA A 109 23.88 -7.31 60.44
CA ALA A 109 24.50 -8.61 60.25
C ALA A 109 23.49 -9.62 59.66
N LEU A 110 22.20 -9.54 60.02
CA LEU A 110 21.12 -10.29 59.38
C LEU A 110 20.87 -9.79 57.95
N ALA A 111 20.90 -8.47 57.71
CA ALA A 111 20.77 -7.91 56.35
C ALA A 111 22.04 -8.12 55.48
N GLU A 112 23.19 -8.38 56.09
CA GLU A 112 24.45 -8.77 55.42
C GLU A 112 24.52 -10.30 55.25
N ALA A 113 23.98 -11.09 56.17
CA ALA A 113 23.80 -12.54 56.03
C ALA A 113 22.72 -12.89 54.99
N GLU A 114 21.66 -12.08 54.86
CA GLU A 114 20.68 -12.18 53.74
C GLU A 114 21.28 -11.82 52.37
N LYS A 115 22.51 -11.26 52.32
CA LYS A 115 23.24 -11.06 51.06
C LYS A 115 24.12 -12.26 50.67
N GLU A 116 24.29 -13.25 51.54
CA GLU A 116 24.90 -14.54 51.20
C GLU A 116 23.84 -15.58 50.80
N ILE A 117 22.83 -15.15 50.05
CA ILE A 117 22.04 -16.10 49.26
C ILE A 117 22.87 -16.40 48.02
N GLU A 118 23.42 -17.62 47.93
CA GLU A 118 23.89 -18.16 46.64
C GLU A 118 22.83 -17.83 45.59
N LYS A 119 23.22 -17.10 44.54
CA LYS A 119 22.32 -16.78 43.42
C LYS A 119 21.96 -18.10 42.70
N GLU A 120 20.99 -18.84 43.22
CA GLU A 120 20.25 -19.80 42.42
C GLU A 120 19.41 -19.00 41.44
N LEU A 121 19.99 -18.74 40.28
CA LEU A 121 19.26 -18.19 39.16
C LEU A 121 18.16 -19.18 38.78
N PRO A 122 16.93 -18.72 38.54
CA PRO A 122 15.87 -19.61 38.15
C PRO A 122 16.29 -20.35 36.87
N PRO A 123 16.05 -21.68 36.77
CA PRO A 123 16.31 -22.47 35.58
C PRO A 123 15.51 -21.93 34.38
N ILE A 124 15.52 -22.64 33.24
CA ILE A 124 14.65 -22.29 32.09
C ILE A 124 13.27 -21.91 32.63
N LEU A 125 12.85 -20.65 32.42
CA LEU A 125 11.59 -20.13 32.96
C LEU A 125 10.51 -20.30 31.88
N PRO A 126 9.55 -21.23 32.03
CA PRO A 126 8.35 -21.23 31.21
C PRO A 126 7.63 -19.90 31.36
N PHE A 127 7.02 -19.42 30.28
CA PHE A 127 6.28 -18.16 30.30
C PHE A 127 5.20 -18.15 31.39
N GLN A 128 4.55 -19.30 31.65
CA GLN A 128 3.54 -19.45 32.70
C GLN A 128 4.07 -19.13 34.11
N GLU A 129 5.33 -19.46 34.40
CA GLU A 129 5.98 -19.17 35.68
C GLU A 129 6.52 -17.73 35.76
N ALA A 130 6.69 -17.07 34.62
CA ALA A 130 7.14 -15.69 34.53
C ALA A 130 6.01 -14.66 34.58
N ILE A 131 4.75 -15.07 34.47
CA ILE A 131 3.57 -14.20 34.40
C ILE A 131 3.13 -13.69 35.77
N THR A 132 2.74 -12.41 35.83
CA THR A 132 2.28 -11.77 37.08
C THR A 132 0.75 -11.58 37.20
N GLY A 133 -0.09 -12.32 36.44
CA GLY A 133 -1.56 -12.21 36.47
C GLY A 133 -2.34 -13.46 36.00
N GLU A 134 -3.61 -13.58 36.39
CA GLU A 134 -4.48 -14.73 36.06
C GLU A 134 -4.93 -14.70 34.57
N ASN A 135 -4.87 -15.83 33.86
CA ASN A 135 -5.28 -16.04 32.45
C ASN A 135 -4.50 -15.31 31.33
N VAL A 136 -3.47 -14.53 31.66
CA VAL A 136 -2.66 -13.73 30.71
C VAL A 136 -1.93 -14.59 29.66
N TYR A 137 -1.59 -15.85 29.98
CA TYR A 137 -0.78 -16.72 29.11
C TYR A 137 -1.52 -17.23 27.86
N ALA A 138 -2.77 -17.69 28.02
CA ALA A 138 -3.53 -18.35 26.96
C ALA A 138 -3.91 -17.37 25.84
N ASP A 139 -4.11 -16.10 26.19
CA ASP A 139 -4.40 -15.02 25.25
C ASP A 139 -3.13 -14.61 24.49
N PHE A 140 -2.00 -14.48 25.21
CA PHE A 140 -0.70 -14.18 24.62
C PHE A 140 -0.25 -15.23 23.60
N ALA A 141 -0.38 -16.51 23.97
CA ALA A 141 -0.03 -17.64 23.11
C ALA A 141 -0.80 -17.61 21.79
N ARG A 142 -2.13 -17.35 21.84
CA ARG A 142 -2.97 -17.22 20.64
C ARG A 142 -2.55 -16.07 19.74
N ASP A 143 -2.24 -14.91 20.33
CA ASP A 143 -1.85 -13.73 19.58
C ASP A 143 -0.56 -13.93 18.76
N PHE A 144 0.38 -14.73 19.28
CA PHE A 144 1.65 -15.07 18.62
C PHE A 144 1.56 -16.28 17.69
N ASP A 145 0.72 -17.28 17.99
CA ASP A 145 0.51 -18.46 17.12
C ASP A 145 -0.11 -18.03 15.75
N ASP A 146 -0.81 -16.89 15.71
CA ASP A 146 -1.39 -16.29 14.49
C ASP A 146 -0.39 -15.45 13.65
N LEU A 147 0.89 -15.38 14.01
CA LEU A 147 1.86 -14.49 13.33
C LEU A 147 2.64 -15.20 12.21
N ASP A 148 2.64 -14.59 11.01
CA ASP A 148 3.53 -14.96 9.90
C ASP A 148 4.88 -14.23 10.00
N PHE A 149 5.94 -14.95 10.39
CA PHE A 149 7.29 -14.41 10.60
C PHE A 149 8.06 -14.19 9.29
N LYS A 150 7.59 -13.28 8.43
CA LYS A 150 8.32 -12.86 7.21
C LYS A 150 9.19 -11.64 7.44
N THR A 151 10.36 -11.63 6.80
CA THR A 151 11.32 -10.52 6.89
C THR A 151 10.74 -9.24 6.26
N PRO A 152 10.64 -8.13 7.01
CA PRO A 152 10.00 -6.92 6.51
C PRO A 152 10.92 -6.09 5.60
N LYS A 153 10.35 -5.49 4.55
CA LYS A 153 11.05 -4.48 3.73
C LYS A 153 11.20 -3.13 4.48
N PRO A 154 12.36 -2.45 4.40
CA PRO A 154 12.63 -1.14 5.01
C PRO A 154 11.60 -0.05 4.68
N PHE A 155 11.34 0.86 5.62
CA PHE A 155 10.58 2.10 5.39
C PHE A 155 11.54 3.27 5.20
N THR A 156 11.37 4.07 4.15
CA THR A 156 12.33 5.10 3.74
C THR A 156 11.85 6.55 3.91
N ASP A 157 10.61 6.79 4.38
CA ASP A 157 10.05 8.15 4.48
C ASP A 157 9.41 8.44 5.85
N TYR A 158 10.20 8.30 6.92
CA TYR A 158 9.79 8.68 8.27
C TYR A 158 9.59 10.19 8.42
N VAL A 159 10.44 10.99 7.78
CA VAL A 159 10.52 12.44 8.02
C VAL A 159 9.24 13.17 7.62
N SER A 160 8.61 12.78 6.50
CA SER A 160 7.35 13.39 6.05
C SER A 160 6.16 13.09 6.98
N CYS A 161 6.22 11.97 7.72
CA CYS A 161 5.15 11.52 8.61
C CYS A 161 5.10 12.29 9.94
N PHE A 162 6.23 12.78 10.46
CA PHE A 162 6.29 13.37 11.80
C PHE A 162 5.47 14.66 11.97
N LYS A 163 5.34 15.47 10.93
CA LYS A 163 4.60 16.75 10.98
C LYS A 163 3.09 16.60 11.26
N LYS A 164 2.56 15.38 11.13
CA LYS A 164 1.12 15.08 11.28
C LYS A 164 0.83 14.08 12.40
N MET A 165 1.86 13.66 13.11
CA MET A 165 1.78 12.64 14.14
C MET A 165 1.25 13.28 15.44
N LYS A 166 0.22 12.67 16.04
CA LYS A 166 -0.41 13.10 17.29
C LYS A 166 -0.56 11.91 18.23
N ILE A 167 -0.36 12.16 19.52
CA ILE A 167 -0.57 11.20 20.59
C ILE A 167 -1.95 11.51 21.20
N ASP A 168 -2.76 10.49 21.42
CA ASP A 168 -4.09 10.59 22.03
C ASP A 168 -4.20 9.57 23.19
N GLU A 169 -5.24 9.70 24.01
CA GLU A 169 -5.45 8.83 25.19
C GLU A 169 -5.61 7.35 24.81
N SER A 170 -6.21 7.05 23.64
CA SER A 170 -6.34 5.67 23.15
C SER A 170 -5.01 5.02 22.78
N LYS A 171 -3.94 5.81 22.61
CA LYS A 171 -2.62 5.33 22.23
C LYS A 171 -1.63 5.19 23.39
N ILE A 172 -2.13 5.21 24.63
CA ILE A 172 -1.31 5.10 25.83
C ILE A 172 -1.75 3.87 26.63
N ALA A 173 -0.85 2.91 26.80
CA ALA A 173 -1.09 1.74 27.65
C ALA A 173 -0.05 1.62 28.76
N LYS A 174 -0.46 1.08 29.91
CA LYS A 174 0.46 0.75 31.00
C LYS A 174 0.99 -0.66 30.78
N VAL A 175 2.19 -0.76 30.20
CA VAL A 175 2.78 -2.03 29.75
C VAL A 175 3.49 -2.79 30.86
N VAL A 176 4.05 -2.07 31.84
CA VAL A 176 4.79 -2.66 32.98
C VAL A 176 4.54 -1.89 34.26
N ASN A 177 4.72 -2.55 35.40
CA ASN A 177 4.63 -1.90 36.71
C ASN A 177 5.95 -1.24 37.13
N GLY A 178 6.18 -0.02 36.66
CA GLY A 178 7.30 0.83 37.11
C GLY A 178 8.08 1.48 35.97
N ARG A 179 9.18 2.17 36.31
CA ARG A 179 9.98 2.92 35.33
C ARG A 179 10.51 2.04 34.21
N ILE A 180 10.20 2.42 32.97
CA ILE A 180 10.73 1.79 31.76
C ILE A 180 12.21 2.17 31.59
N THR A 181 13.06 1.15 31.46
CA THR A 181 14.52 1.29 31.33
C THR A 181 15.06 0.74 30.00
N ALA A 182 14.31 -0.12 29.33
CA ALA A 182 14.60 -0.64 28.00
C ALA A 182 13.30 -0.80 27.21
N MET A 183 13.37 -0.69 25.88
CA MET A 183 12.23 -0.93 24.99
C MET A 183 12.71 -1.59 23.70
N ALA A 184 11.83 -2.32 23.04
CA ALA A 184 12.01 -2.87 21.71
C ALA A 184 10.67 -2.90 20.97
N LEU A 185 10.69 -2.74 19.65
CA LEU A 185 9.52 -2.89 18.78
C LEU A 185 9.72 -4.13 17.91
N HIS A 186 8.72 -4.99 17.87
CA HIS A 186 8.75 -6.17 17.01
C HIS A 186 8.75 -5.72 15.54
N PRO A 187 9.50 -6.35 14.61
CA PRO A 187 9.62 -5.88 13.23
C PRO A 187 8.40 -6.07 12.30
N MET A 188 7.35 -6.76 12.76
CA MET A 188 6.21 -7.18 11.94
C MET A 188 5.24 -6.05 11.61
N LYS A 189 4.67 -6.08 10.40
CA LYS A 189 3.83 -5.01 9.87
C LYS A 189 2.35 -5.13 10.22
N GLU A 190 1.86 -6.36 10.42
CA GLU A 190 0.42 -6.64 10.59
C GLU A 190 -0.05 -6.37 12.01
N LYS A 191 0.72 -6.85 13.00
CA LYS A 191 0.51 -6.58 14.42
C LYS A 191 1.69 -5.78 14.96
N VAL A 192 1.42 -4.58 15.47
CA VAL A 192 2.45 -3.73 16.09
C VAL A 192 2.59 -4.15 17.55
N ILE A 193 3.69 -4.81 17.88
CA ILE A 193 3.97 -5.29 19.25
C ILE A 193 5.10 -4.46 19.85
N VAL A 194 4.79 -3.76 20.94
CA VAL A 194 5.77 -3.00 21.73
C VAL A 194 6.16 -3.80 22.96
N SER A 195 7.47 -3.96 23.17
CA SER A 195 8.01 -4.57 24.37
C SER A 195 8.70 -3.52 25.25
N ALA A 196 8.40 -3.53 26.55
CA ALA A 196 8.97 -2.59 27.51
C ALA A 196 9.55 -3.32 28.74
N GLY A 197 10.82 -3.08 29.03
CA GLY A 197 11.51 -3.58 30.23
C GLY A 197 11.54 -2.56 31.35
N ASN A 198 11.28 -2.98 32.58
CA ASN A 198 11.24 -2.10 33.76
C ASN A 198 12.47 -2.26 34.68
N LYS A 199 12.57 -1.35 35.65
CA LYS A 199 13.65 -1.33 36.65
C LYS A 199 13.65 -2.51 37.66
N TYR A 200 12.63 -3.36 37.66
CA TYR A 200 12.47 -4.51 38.55
C TYR A 200 12.68 -5.87 37.85
N GLY A 201 13.05 -5.84 36.56
CA GLY A 201 13.33 -7.04 35.77
C GLY A 201 12.12 -7.60 35.03
N ALA A 202 11.00 -6.90 35.03
CA ALA A 202 9.85 -7.28 34.23
C ALA A 202 9.97 -6.77 32.79
N ILE A 203 9.45 -7.55 31.85
CA ILE A 203 9.31 -7.29 30.44
C ILE A 203 7.83 -7.41 30.09
N GLY A 204 7.22 -6.31 29.68
CA GLY A 204 5.86 -6.29 29.18
C GLY A 204 5.80 -6.33 27.66
N PHE A 205 4.75 -6.93 27.10
CA PHE A 205 4.41 -6.94 25.68
C PHE A 205 3.03 -6.35 25.50
N TRP A 206 2.90 -5.43 24.55
CA TRP A 206 1.64 -4.78 24.26
C TRP A 206 1.38 -4.83 22.76
N HIS A 207 0.25 -5.41 22.37
CA HIS A 207 -0.25 -5.34 21.01
C HIS A 207 -1.05 -4.04 20.85
N VAL A 208 -0.51 -3.13 20.04
CA VAL A 208 -0.84 -1.69 20.01
C VAL A 208 -2.26 -1.37 19.55
N ASN A 209 -3.03 -2.35 19.07
CA ASN A 209 -4.42 -2.18 18.63
C ASN A 209 -5.35 -3.30 19.12
N SER A 210 -4.88 -4.07 20.09
CA SER A 210 -5.71 -5.07 20.76
C SER A 210 -6.53 -4.42 21.85
N ASP A 211 -7.75 -4.92 22.05
CA ASP A 211 -8.49 -4.69 23.29
C ASP A 211 -7.89 -5.51 24.46
N SER A 212 -6.89 -6.37 24.20
CA SER A 212 -6.20 -7.14 25.24
C SER A 212 -5.23 -6.28 26.06
N ASP A 213 -5.23 -6.52 27.37
CA ASP A 213 -4.30 -5.88 28.30
C ASP A 213 -2.84 -6.27 28.00
N PRO A 214 -1.87 -5.37 28.23
CA PRO A 214 -0.46 -5.70 28.11
C PRO A 214 -0.04 -6.88 28.99
N TYR A 215 0.78 -7.76 28.43
CA TYR A 215 1.28 -8.99 29.06
C TYR A 215 2.59 -8.71 29.79
N GLU A 216 2.65 -8.84 31.12
CA GLU A 216 3.87 -8.63 31.92
C GLU A 216 4.52 -9.96 32.33
N PHE A 217 5.80 -10.13 31.99
CA PHE A 217 6.65 -11.26 32.36
C PHE A 217 7.81 -10.80 33.24
N ARG A 218 8.32 -11.63 34.14
CA ARG A 218 9.49 -11.28 34.98
C ARG A 218 10.67 -12.25 34.81
N PRO A 219 11.40 -12.17 33.68
CA PRO A 219 12.53 -13.06 33.44
C PRO A 219 13.80 -12.68 34.23
N HIS A 220 13.90 -11.45 34.74
CA HIS A 220 15.10 -10.96 35.43
C HIS A 220 14.83 -10.59 36.89
N LEU A 221 15.87 -10.68 37.74
CA LEU A 221 15.78 -10.33 39.16
C LEU A 221 15.93 -8.82 39.39
N PHE A 222 16.77 -8.17 38.57
CA PHE A 222 17.00 -6.73 38.59
C PHE A 222 16.61 -6.07 37.27
N GLY A 223 16.68 -4.74 37.24
CA GLY A 223 16.19 -3.95 36.12
C GLY A 223 16.78 -4.34 34.77
N VAL A 224 15.90 -4.36 33.76
CA VAL A 224 16.28 -4.64 32.38
C VAL A 224 17.08 -3.45 31.83
N SER A 225 18.29 -3.69 31.32
CA SER A 225 19.21 -2.64 30.89
C SER A 225 19.16 -2.38 29.38
N CYS A 226 18.92 -3.42 28.58
CA CYS A 226 18.77 -3.38 27.12
C CYS A 226 17.90 -4.55 26.63
N MET A 227 17.15 -4.33 25.56
CA MET A 227 16.33 -5.33 24.87
C MET A 227 16.38 -5.12 23.35
N LYS A 228 16.45 -6.20 22.57
CA LYS A 228 16.41 -6.17 21.09
C LYS A 228 15.84 -7.48 20.54
N PHE A 229 15.08 -7.40 19.45
CA PHE A 229 14.66 -8.59 18.69
C PHE A 229 15.82 -9.11 17.82
N ASN A 230 15.88 -10.43 17.64
CA ASN A 230 16.84 -11.03 16.73
C ASN A 230 16.39 -10.81 15.27
N SER A 231 17.30 -10.36 14.39
CA SER A 231 16.95 -10.04 13.00
C SER A 231 16.55 -11.25 12.17
N ASP A 232 17.10 -12.42 12.49
CA ASP A 232 16.96 -13.64 11.68
C ASP A 232 15.94 -14.61 12.30
N SER A 233 15.65 -14.44 13.58
CA SER A 233 14.67 -15.24 14.34
C SER A 233 13.72 -14.29 15.04
N LEU A 234 12.72 -13.81 14.30
CA LEU A 234 11.79 -12.77 14.78
C LEU A 234 10.94 -13.23 15.98
N ASN A 235 10.83 -14.54 16.19
CA ASN A 235 10.25 -15.16 17.39
C ASN A 235 11.12 -15.03 18.65
N GLN A 236 12.34 -14.48 18.56
CA GLN A 236 13.27 -14.35 19.68
C GLN A 236 13.52 -12.90 20.07
N ILE A 237 13.34 -12.61 21.37
CA ILE A 237 13.72 -11.34 21.99
C ILE A 237 14.86 -11.55 22.99
N MET A 238 15.93 -10.79 22.82
CA MET A 238 17.07 -10.80 23.74
C MET A 238 16.92 -9.68 24.77
N SER A 239 17.15 -10.00 26.04
CA SER A 239 17.18 -9.04 27.13
C SER A 239 18.43 -9.21 27.99
N SER A 240 18.97 -8.08 28.46
CA SER A 240 20.09 -8.03 29.41
C SER A 240 19.66 -7.28 30.66
N SER A 241 20.24 -7.64 31.80
CA SER A 241 19.83 -7.11 33.10
C SER A 241 21.01 -6.72 33.99
N TYR A 242 20.71 -5.85 34.96
CA TYR A 242 21.66 -5.48 36.00
C TYR A 242 21.98 -6.63 36.98
N ASP A 243 21.31 -7.78 36.87
CA ASP A 243 21.64 -9.01 37.62
C ASP A 243 22.83 -9.81 37.09
N GLY A 244 23.35 -9.43 35.93
CA GLY A 244 24.49 -10.09 35.28
C GLY A 244 24.08 -11.15 34.26
N THR A 245 22.78 -11.32 34.01
CA THR A 245 22.26 -12.30 33.07
C THR A 245 21.84 -11.68 31.74
N MET A 246 21.87 -12.52 30.69
CA MET A 246 21.13 -12.29 29.46
C MET A 246 20.20 -13.47 29.20
N ARG A 247 18.98 -13.15 28.80
CA ARG A 247 17.94 -14.13 28.51
C ARG A 247 17.40 -13.95 27.10
N CYS A 248 17.03 -15.06 26.48
CA CYS A 248 16.33 -15.15 25.21
C CYS A 248 14.89 -15.59 25.48
N GLY A 249 13.93 -14.70 25.27
CA GLY A 249 12.53 -15.07 25.19
C GLY A 249 12.23 -15.67 23.83
N ASP A 250 11.99 -16.97 23.78
CA ASP A 250 11.59 -17.69 22.57
C ASP A 250 10.07 -17.83 22.60
N MET A 251 9.38 -17.11 21.71
CA MET A 251 7.92 -17.05 21.66
C MET A 251 7.30 -18.34 21.13
N GLU A 252 8.02 -19.09 20.30
CA GLU A 252 7.57 -20.37 19.77
C GLU A 252 7.64 -21.45 20.84
N LYS A 253 8.76 -21.50 21.57
CA LYS A 253 8.95 -22.45 22.68
C LYS A 253 8.29 -21.99 23.99
N LYS A 254 7.84 -20.73 24.05
CA LYS A 254 7.16 -20.12 25.19
C LYS A 254 8.02 -20.20 26.48
N VAL A 255 9.33 -19.94 26.35
CA VAL A 255 10.32 -19.98 27.45
C VAL A 255 11.30 -18.80 27.40
N PHE A 256 11.75 -18.33 28.58
CA PHE A 256 12.89 -17.44 28.71
C PHE A 256 14.14 -18.24 29.10
N ASN A 257 15.00 -18.50 28.12
CA ASN A 257 16.24 -19.24 28.31
C ASN A 257 17.38 -18.31 28.75
N GLU A 258 18.17 -18.74 29.73
CA GLU A 258 19.42 -18.07 30.06
C GLU A 258 20.49 -18.41 29.01
N VAL A 259 21.01 -17.36 28.36
CA VAL A 259 22.00 -17.45 27.29
C VAL A 259 23.39 -17.07 27.78
N PHE A 260 23.46 -16.15 28.74
CA PHE A 260 24.72 -15.71 29.31
C PHE A 260 24.55 -15.33 30.78
N ASN A 261 25.53 -15.70 31.58
CA ASN A 261 25.59 -15.35 32.99
C ASN A 261 27.04 -15.07 33.39
N ILE A 262 27.26 -13.94 34.04
CA ILE A 262 28.58 -13.56 34.56
C ILE A 262 28.66 -13.91 36.05
N SER A 263 29.55 -14.84 36.39
CA SER A 263 29.81 -15.31 37.77
C SER A 263 30.31 -14.20 38.71
N ASP A 264 30.93 -13.14 38.17
CA ASP A 264 31.72 -12.16 38.93
C ASP A 264 30.89 -11.02 39.59
N GLU A 265 29.61 -11.23 39.92
CA GLU A 265 28.71 -10.21 40.52
C GLU A 265 28.59 -8.86 39.77
N THR A 266 28.93 -8.83 38.48
CA THR A 266 28.87 -7.61 37.67
C THR A 266 27.59 -7.52 36.85
N SER A 267 27.25 -6.32 36.35
CA SER A 267 26.01 -6.09 35.60
C SER A 267 26.24 -5.98 34.09
N CYS A 268 25.30 -6.54 33.32
CA CYS A 268 25.20 -6.35 31.88
C CYS A 268 24.48 -5.01 31.60
N ASN A 269 25.19 -4.02 31.07
CA ASN A 269 24.66 -2.66 30.91
C ASN A 269 23.99 -2.42 29.55
N TYR A 270 24.52 -3.03 28.49
CA TYR A 270 23.99 -2.93 27.12
C TYR A 270 24.58 -4.06 26.26
N PHE A 271 23.92 -4.36 25.14
CA PHE A 271 24.45 -5.30 24.16
C PHE A 271 24.08 -4.91 22.73
N ASP A 272 24.83 -5.45 21.77
CA ASP A 272 24.54 -5.32 20.34
C ASP A 272 24.94 -6.56 19.55
N PHE A 273 24.28 -6.82 18.43
CA PHE A 273 24.51 -8.02 17.61
C PHE A 273 25.68 -7.80 16.64
N ILE A 274 26.66 -8.70 16.65
CA ILE A 274 27.64 -8.83 15.55
C ILE A 274 26.99 -9.65 14.44
N SER A 275 26.44 -10.80 14.81
CA SER A 275 25.70 -11.70 13.94
C SER A 275 24.42 -12.14 14.67
N PRO A 276 23.50 -12.83 13.99
CA PRO A 276 22.29 -13.37 14.63
C PRO A 276 22.58 -14.33 15.79
N THR A 277 23.79 -14.88 15.84
CA THR A 277 24.23 -15.83 16.86
C THR A 277 25.27 -15.27 17.81
N THR A 278 25.89 -14.14 17.52
CA THR A 278 27.02 -13.61 18.29
C THR A 278 26.76 -12.17 18.70
N ILE A 279 26.83 -11.90 19.99
CA ILE A 279 26.54 -10.61 20.60
C ILE A 279 27.75 -10.03 21.35
N LEU A 280 27.84 -8.70 21.36
CA LEU A 280 28.73 -7.95 22.25
C LEU A 280 27.97 -7.47 23.47
N VAL A 281 28.50 -7.75 24.65
CA VAL A 281 27.90 -7.41 25.93
C VAL A 281 28.85 -6.52 26.71
N CYS A 282 28.40 -5.36 27.17
CA CYS A 282 29.24 -4.44 27.93
C CYS A 282 28.92 -4.46 29.43
N HIS A 283 29.96 -4.45 30.26
CA HIS A 283 29.87 -4.70 31.69
C HIS A 283 30.19 -3.47 32.54
N ARG A 284 29.70 -3.48 33.79
CA ARG A 284 29.99 -2.43 34.78
C ARG A 284 31.45 -2.37 35.23
N ASN A 285 32.17 -3.48 35.13
CA ASN A 285 33.61 -3.54 35.43
C ASN A 285 34.50 -3.03 34.28
N GLY A 286 33.93 -2.45 33.21
CA GLY A 286 34.69 -1.90 32.08
C GLY A 286 35.07 -2.92 31.00
N LYS A 287 34.67 -4.19 31.15
CA LYS A 287 34.89 -5.22 30.13
C LYS A 287 33.80 -5.20 29.05
N VAL A 288 34.16 -5.64 27.85
CA VAL A 288 33.25 -6.02 26.76
C VAL A 288 33.48 -7.49 26.45
N SER A 289 32.41 -8.28 26.48
CA SER A 289 32.44 -9.71 26.19
C SER A 289 31.78 -10.03 24.85
N ILE A 290 32.36 -10.98 24.12
CA ILE A 290 31.78 -11.63 22.95
C ILE A 290 31.11 -12.92 23.43
N VAL A 291 29.85 -13.11 23.08
CA VAL A 291 29.06 -14.28 23.48
C VAL A 291 28.39 -14.89 22.25
N ASP A 292 28.64 -16.16 21.95
CA ASP A 292 27.82 -16.96 21.04
C ASP A 292 26.61 -17.52 21.80
N ILE A 293 25.41 -17.14 21.36
CA ILE A 293 24.15 -17.51 22.00
C ILE A 293 23.83 -19.00 21.89
N ARG A 294 24.53 -19.73 21.03
CA ARG A 294 24.37 -21.17 20.82
C ARG A 294 25.29 -22.00 21.73
N SER A 295 26.21 -21.35 22.45
CA SER A 295 27.13 -22.06 23.33
C SER A 295 26.41 -22.55 24.60
N ASP A 296 26.52 -23.84 24.90
CA ASP A 296 25.99 -24.43 26.14
C ASP A 296 26.75 -23.97 27.40
N SER A 297 27.94 -23.37 27.24
CA SER A 297 28.78 -22.95 28.37
C SER A 297 28.23 -21.74 29.14
N LYS A 298 27.20 -21.05 28.60
CA LYS A 298 26.58 -19.82 29.13
C LYS A 298 27.58 -18.72 29.54
N SER A 299 28.80 -18.81 29.02
CA SER A 299 29.94 -17.96 29.34
C SER A 299 30.41 -17.22 28.09
N ALA A 300 31.25 -16.21 28.27
CA ALA A 300 31.74 -15.42 27.14
C ALA A 300 32.86 -16.17 26.41
N ASP A 301 32.81 -16.20 25.08
CA ASP A 301 33.90 -16.74 24.25
C ASP A 301 35.20 -15.97 24.50
N LYS A 302 35.08 -14.65 24.60
CA LYS A 302 36.18 -13.72 24.86
C LYS A 302 35.67 -12.55 25.69
N SER A 303 36.43 -12.12 26.69
CA SER A 303 36.13 -10.91 27.47
C SER A 303 37.36 -10.02 27.55
N HIS A 304 37.20 -8.74 27.22
CA HIS A 304 38.31 -7.80 27.08
C HIS A 304 38.04 -6.51 27.86
N LYS A 305 39.05 -6.04 28.59
CA LYS A 305 38.99 -4.79 29.37
C LYS A 305 39.15 -3.60 28.42
N CYS A 306 38.03 -3.05 27.95
CA CYS A 306 38.03 -1.91 27.03
C CYS A 306 38.20 -0.58 27.75
N HIS A 307 37.59 -0.42 28.94
CA HIS A 307 37.62 0.82 29.70
C HIS A 307 38.02 0.57 31.15
N GLU A 308 38.65 1.55 31.80
CA GLU A 308 38.93 1.48 33.25
C GLU A 308 37.63 1.43 34.06
N TYR A 309 36.63 2.19 33.62
CA TYR A 309 35.35 2.36 34.31
C TYR A 309 34.18 1.69 33.56
N SER A 310 32.98 1.74 34.15
CA SER A 310 31.77 1.11 33.60
C SER A 310 31.50 1.55 32.16
N VAL A 311 31.42 0.58 31.25
CA VAL A 311 30.94 0.79 29.88
C VAL A 311 29.42 0.88 29.92
N LYS A 312 28.86 1.93 29.33
CA LYS A 312 27.40 2.20 29.33
C LYS A 312 26.72 1.77 28.04
N THR A 313 27.43 1.77 26.93
CA THR A 313 26.87 1.43 25.63
C THR A 313 27.93 0.80 24.75
N VAL A 314 27.49 -0.14 23.93
CA VAL A 314 28.25 -0.72 22.83
C VAL A 314 27.39 -0.65 21.57
N SER A 315 27.98 -0.32 20.44
CA SER A 315 27.29 -0.31 19.14
C SER A 315 28.21 -0.88 18.07
N VAL A 316 27.75 -1.92 17.38
CA VAL A 316 28.45 -2.56 16.26
C VAL A 316 28.19 -1.75 15.00
N HIS A 317 29.21 -1.61 14.16
CA HIS A 317 29.07 -0.91 12.89
C HIS A 317 28.17 -1.72 11.94
N PRO A 318 27.14 -1.10 11.31
CA PRO A 318 26.11 -1.83 10.56
C PRO A 318 26.65 -2.54 9.30
N VAL A 319 27.56 -1.88 8.56
CA VAL A 319 28.17 -2.45 7.34
C VAL A 319 29.42 -3.29 7.67
N ASN A 320 30.42 -2.70 8.33
CA ASN A 320 31.66 -3.38 8.69
C ASN A 320 31.64 -3.88 10.14
N LYS A 321 30.98 -5.02 10.34
CA LYS A 321 30.75 -5.66 11.65
C LYS A 321 32.01 -6.01 12.46
N ASN A 322 33.22 -5.84 11.91
CA ASN A 322 34.46 -5.95 12.65
C ASN A 322 34.73 -4.76 13.57
N TYR A 323 34.09 -3.60 13.32
CA TYR A 323 34.27 -2.41 14.15
C TYR A 323 33.09 -2.22 15.11
N PHE A 324 33.39 -1.76 16.31
CA PHE A 324 32.36 -1.35 17.28
C PHE A 324 32.84 -0.15 18.10
N VAL A 325 31.90 0.63 18.60
CA VAL A 325 32.17 1.72 19.54
C VAL A 325 31.72 1.34 20.94
N SER A 326 32.42 1.88 21.92
CA SER A 326 32.09 1.74 23.34
C SER A 326 32.23 3.08 24.02
N ALA A 327 31.34 3.36 24.97
CA ALA A 327 31.36 4.61 25.72
C ALA A 327 31.24 4.36 27.22
N ASP A 328 31.96 5.16 28.02
CA ASP A 328 32.12 4.92 29.44
C ASP A 328 31.50 6.00 30.34
N MET A 329 31.61 5.79 31.66
CA MET A 329 31.11 6.72 32.66
C MET A 329 31.97 7.98 32.89
N LYS A 330 33.16 8.08 32.30
CA LYS A 330 34.05 9.25 32.39
C LYS A 330 34.02 10.12 31.13
N GLY A 331 33.26 9.73 30.11
CA GLY A 331 33.06 10.50 28.89
C GLY A 331 34.01 10.12 27.75
N PHE A 332 34.67 8.96 27.85
CA PHE A 332 35.50 8.41 26.77
C PHE A 332 34.62 7.68 25.76
N LEU A 333 34.85 7.98 24.48
CA LEU A 333 34.33 7.26 23.33
C LEU A 333 35.48 6.55 22.63
N SER A 334 35.44 5.22 22.57
CA SER A 334 36.53 4.42 22.02
C SER A 334 36.00 3.49 20.92
N LEU A 335 36.62 3.57 19.74
CA LEU A 335 36.38 2.75 18.56
C LEU A 335 37.35 1.56 18.57
N TRP A 336 36.83 0.36 18.39
CA TRP A 336 37.57 -0.89 18.47
C TRP A 336 37.45 -1.70 17.18
N ASP A 337 38.48 -2.49 16.88
CA ASP A 337 38.47 -3.52 15.84
C ASP A 337 38.49 -4.90 16.51
N LEU A 338 37.45 -5.70 16.28
CA LEU A 338 37.28 -7.04 16.85
C LEU A 338 38.47 -7.96 16.53
N ARG A 339 39.15 -7.74 15.40
CA ARG A 339 40.32 -8.52 14.98
C ARG A 339 41.58 -8.15 15.77
N LYS A 340 41.61 -6.99 16.44
CA LYS A 340 42.79 -6.42 17.11
C LYS A 340 42.52 -5.98 18.56
N LEU A 341 41.53 -6.59 19.21
CA LEU A 341 41.01 -6.20 20.53
C LEU A 341 42.04 -6.18 21.69
N GLN A 342 43.23 -6.77 21.53
CA GLN A 342 44.22 -6.92 22.60
C GLN A 342 45.20 -5.73 22.75
N LYS A 343 45.31 -4.81 21.78
CA LYS A 343 46.42 -3.84 21.76
C LYS A 343 46.10 -2.48 22.37
N LYS A 344 44.98 -1.85 21.96
CA LYS A 344 44.44 -0.53 22.36
C LYS A 344 43.23 -0.24 21.45
N PRO A 345 42.34 0.72 21.78
CA PRO A 345 41.33 1.16 20.84
C PRO A 345 41.99 1.70 19.57
N VAL A 346 41.31 1.56 18.43
CA VAL A 346 41.74 2.11 17.14
C VAL A 346 41.77 3.63 17.21
N ILE A 347 40.73 4.21 17.81
CA ILE A 347 40.60 5.64 18.09
C ILE A 347 39.93 5.80 19.44
N GLU A 348 40.41 6.73 20.25
CA GLU A 348 39.78 7.13 21.50
C GLU A 348 39.66 8.65 21.55
N VAL A 349 38.51 9.13 21.99
CA VAL A 349 38.20 10.56 22.03
C VAL A 349 37.50 10.91 23.34
N HIS A 350 37.87 12.07 23.89
CA HIS A 350 37.35 12.60 25.16
C HIS A 350 36.78 14.00 24.95
N HIS A 351 35.52 14.07 24.51
CA HIS A 351 34.83 15.34 24.22
C HIS A 351 33.74 15.70 25.25
N HIS A 352 33.29 14.72 26.03
CA HIS A 352 32.26 14.88 27.05
C HIS A 352 32.89 15.02 28.44
N ARG A 353 32.33 15.92 29.26
CA ARG A 353 32.82 16.17 30.62
C ARG A 353 32.19 15.25 31.67
N LYS A 354 31.13 14.55 31.30
CA LYS A 354 30.37 13.60 32.15
C LYS A 354 30.09 12.31 31.38
N VAL A 355 29.45 11.35 32.05
CA VAL A 355 29.05 10.06 31.46
C VAL A 355 28.35 10.21 30.12
N ILE A 356 28.76 9.39 29.15
CA ILE A 356 28.04 9.18 27.90
C ILE A 356 26.96 8.13 28.17
N THR A 357 25.70 8.51 28.01
CA THR A 357 24.53 7.64 28.26
C THR A 357 24.23 6.72 27.08
N SER A 358 24.55 7.16 25.86
CA SER A 358 24.46 6.37 24.63
C SER A 358 25.47 6.83 23.58
N ALA A 359 25.97 5.87 22.80
CA ALA A 359 26.82 6.09 21.62
C ALA A 359 26.44 5.08 20.53
N PHE A 360 25.91 5.55 19.39
CA PHE A 360 25.39 4.68 18.33
C PHE A 360 25.88 5.11 16.95
N PHE A 361 26.27 4.12 16.12
CA PHE A 361 26.50 4.33 14.70
C PHE A 361 25.20 4.69 13.97
N SER A 362 25.31 5.49 12.90
CA SER A 362 24.23 5.70 11.94
C SER A 362 23.84 4.35 11.32
N PRO A 363 22.55 4.05 11.15
CA PRO A 363 22.08 2.68 10.96
C PRO A 363 22.34 2.11 9.55
N VAL A 364 22.51 2.93 8.52
CA VAL A 364 22.69 2.48 7.12
C VAL A 364 24.16 2.37 6.78
N THR A 365 24.89 3.48 6.83
CA THR A 365 26.28 3.52 6.36
C THR A 365 27.27 3.30 7.50
N GLY A 366 26.90 3.65 8.74
CA GLY A 366 27.82 3.71 9.87
C GLY A 366 28.84 4.85 9.78
N ASN A 367 28.63 5.84 8.90
CA ASN A 367 29.53 6.96 8.69
C ASN A 367 29.42 8.07 9.74
N SER A 368 28.45 8.00 10.65
CA SER A 368 28.33 8.94 11.77
C SER A 368 28.17 8.20 13.10
N ILE A 369 28.71 8.75 14.18
CA ILE A 369 28.49 8.28 15.54
C ILE A 369 27.81 9.39 16.34
N LEU A 370 26.64 9.10 16.89
CA LEU A 370 25.87 10.00 17.73
C LEU A 370 26.08 9.66 19.20
N THR A 371 26.48 10.65 20.01
CA THR A 371 26.61 10.50 21.45
C THR A 371 25.65 11.41 22.22
N THR A 372 25.08 10.86 23.29
CA THR A 372 24.28 11.60 24.27
C THR A 372 25.00 11.56 25.60
N SER A 373 25.16 12.71 26.27
CA SER A 373 25.86 12.80 27.55
C SER A 373 25.08 13.57 28.60
N ALA A 374 25.31 13.21 29.86
CA ALA A 374 24.78 13.89 31.04
C ALA A 374 25.41 15.28 31.29
N ASP A 375 26.32 15.73 30.42
CA ASP A 375 26.82 17.12 30.39
C ASP A 375 25.94 18.07 29.56
N ASP A 376 24.71 17.65 29.24
CA ASP A 376 23.73 18.39 28.44
C ASP A 376 24.22 18.70 27.02
N SER A 377 24.93 17.75 26.41
CA SER A 377 25.33 17.86 25.01
C SER A 377 25.05 16.61 24.18
N LEU A 378 24.77 16.88 22.90
CA LEU A 378 24.76 15.92 21.80
C LEU A 378 25.96 16.21 20.91
N CYS A 379 26.73 15.17 20.58
CA CYS A 379 27.84 15.28 19.64
C CYS A 379 27.64 14.31 18.49
N LEU A 380 27.98 14.76 17.28
CA LEU A 380 28.04 13.93 16.09
C LEU A 380 29.49 13.85 15.61
N PHE A 381 29.98 12.63 15.43
CA PHE A 381 31.32 12.35 14.95
C PHE A 381 31.30 11.71 13.58
N ASN A 382 32.25 12.07 12.72
CA ASN A 382 32.39 11.45 11.40
C ASN A 382 33.21 10.16 11.47
N SER A 383 32.64 9.04 11.06
CA SER A 383 33.30 7.73 10.94
C SER A 383 33.49 7.25 9.49
N SER A 384 33.30 8.10 8.48
CA SER A 384 33.44 7.71 7.05
C SER A 384 34.82 7.12 6.68
N LYS A 385 35.87 7.49 7.41
CA LYS A 385 37.24 6.97 7.23
C LYS A 385 37.76 6.35 8.53
N LEU A 386 37.22 5.19 8.88
CA LEU A 386 37.66 4.34 10.01
C LEU A 386 39.18 4.06 9.89
N GLY A 387 40.01 4.82 10.59
CA GLY A 387 41.47 4.57 10.67
C GLY A 387 42.39 5.78 10.72
N SER A 388 41.91 7.01 10.49
CA SER A 388 42.76 8.22 10.50
C SER A 388 42.53 9.12 11.71
N ALA A 389 41.27 9.49 11.97
CA ALA A 389 40.82 10.24 13.14
C ALA A 389 39.30 10.08 13.26
N LEU A 390 38.74 10.48 14.42
CA LEU A 390 37.30 10.59 14.61
C LEU A 390 36.94 12.06 14.85
N PRO A 391 36.85 12.89 13.79
CA PRO A 391 36.57 14.30 13.94
C PRO A 391 35.16 14.53 14.48
N LEU A 392 35.05 15.55 15.34
CA LEU A 392 33.75 16.06 15.80
C LEU A 392 33.18 16.96 14.70
N ASP A 393 32.06 16.57 14.11
CA ASP A 393 31.38 17.35 13.07
C ASP A 393 30.59 18.50 13.73
N THR A 394 29.70 18.16 14.66
CA THR A 394 28.84 19.15 15.33
C THR A 394 28.61 18.79 16.79
N LYS A 395 28.46 19.82 17.64
CA LYS A 395 28.06 19.70 19.04
C LYS A 395 26.95 20.69 19.36
N VAL A 396 25.85 20.21 19.94
CA VAL A 396 24.70 21.04 20.34
C VAL A 396 24.39 20.83 21.82
N ARG A 397 23.98 21.91 22.49
CA ARG A 397 23.48 21.86 23.86
C ARG A 397 22.05 21.32 23.86
N HIS A 398 21.79 20.30 24.68
CA HIS A 398 20.48 19.66 24.80
C HIS A 398 20.21 19.28 26.26
N ASN A 399 19.01 19.55 26.78
CA ASN A 399 18.71 19.36 28.20
C ASN A 399 18.50 17.86 28.54
N ASN A 400 19.60 17.20 28.93
CA ASN A 400 19.66 15.78 29.26
C ASN A 400 19.47 15.48 30.75
N PHE A 401 19.10 16.48 31.56
CA PHE A 401 19.06 16.35 33.02
C PHE A 401 17.78 15.65 33.53
N THR A 402 17.77 14.33 33.47
CA THR A 402 16.61 13.51 33.88
C THR A 402 16.51 13.26 35.40
N GLY A 403 17.56 13.57 36.16
CA GLY A 403 17.62 13.38 37.61
C GLY A 403 17.58 11.91 38.04
N ARG A 404 17.09 11.62 39.27
CA ARG A 404 17.05 10.24 39.81
C ARG A 404 15.84 9.44 39.33
N TRP A 405 14.76 10.12 38.94
CA TRP A 405 13.42 9.53 38.81
C TRP A 405 13.09 9.08 37.39
N LEU A 406 13.66 9.72 36.36
CA LEU A 406 13.50 9.35 34.97
C LEU A 406 14.67 8.47 34.51
N SER A 407 14.47 7.72 33.42
CA SER A 407 15.57 7.01 32.77
C SER A 407 16.44 8.02 32.03
N THR A 408 17.73 7.73 31.85
CA THR A 408 18.62 8.61 31.08
C THR A 408 18.19 8.61 29.61
N PHE A 409 18.15 9.79 28.98
CA PHE A 409 17.89 9.85 27.55
C PHE A 409 18.96 9.12 26.75
N LYS A 410 18.49 8.43 25.72
CA LYS A 410 19.30 7.79 24.69
C LYS A 410 18.77 8.29 23.36
N ALA A 411 19.59 9.01 22.58
CA ALA A 411 19.19 9.39 21.24
C ALA A 411 19.11 8.15 20.35
N THR A 412 18.05 8.03 19.56
CA THR A 412 17.81 6.87 18.70
C THR A 412 17.72 7.32 17.25
N TRP A 413 18.58 6.78 16.39
CA TRP A 413 18.53 7.01 14.94
C TRP A 413 17.22 6.54 14.34
N LEU A 414 16.74 7.24 13.31
CA LEU A 414 15.63 6.75 12.49
C LEU A 414 16.06 5.49 11.74
N PRO A 415 15.21 4.45 11.64
CA PRO A 415 15.57 3.23 10.91
C PRO A 415 15.80 3.51 9.43
N ASN A 416 16.84 2.90 8.87
CA ASN A 416 17.19 2.95 7.44
C ASN A 416 17.49 4.36 6.89
N ILE A 417 17.74 5.34 7.76
CA ILE A 417 18.07 6.72 7.39
C ILE A 417 19.22 7.19 8.29
N ASP A 418 20.27 7.76 7.69
CA ASP A 418 21.42 8.29 8.44
C ASP A 418 21.26 9.79 8.76
N ASP A 419 20.20 10.41 8.26
CA ASP A 419 20.01 11.86 8.25
C ASP A 419 19.20 12.41 9.43
N ALA A 420 18.64 11.57 10.30
CA ALA A 420 17.82 12.04 11.42
C ALA A 420 17.78 11.09 12.61
N PHE A 421 17.55 11.64 13.80
CA PHE A 421 17.39 10.89 15.05
C PHE A 421 16.40 11.59 16.01
N VAL A 422 15.92 10.87 17.02
CA VAL A 422 14.98 11.37 18.03
C VAL A 422 15.58 11.32 19.44
N ILE A 423 15.23 12.28 20.28
CA ILE A 423 15.60 12.30 21.70
C ILE A 423 14.52 13.02 22.53
N GLY A 424 14.27 12.57 23.76
CA GLY A 424 13.42 13.29 24.71
C GLY A 424 14.17 14.45 25.36
N SER A 425 13.49 15.54 25.72
CA SER A 425 14.10 16.75 26.26
C SER A 425 13.43 17.19 27.55
N MET A 426 14.23 17.59 28.54
CA MET A 426 13.76 18.15 29.80
C MET A 426 13.48 19.67 29.73
N GLU A 427 13.67 20.30 28.57
CA GLU A 427 13.30 21.70 28.34
C GLU A 427 11.79 21.90 28.58
N TYR A 428 11.38 23.08 29.06
CA TYR A 428 9.96 23.36 29.38
C TYR A 428 9.31 24.19 28.26
N PRO A 429 8.16 23.78 27.71
CA PRO A 429 7.42 22.56 28.01
C PRO A 429 8.17 21.31 27.52
N ARG A 430 8.02 20.24 28.30
CA ARG A 430 8.64 18.94 28.08
C ARG A 430 8.27 18.41 26.70
N LYS A 431 9.26 17.95 25.92
CA LYS A 431 9.08 17.64 24.49
C LYS A 431 9.95 16.47 24.04
N ILE A 432 9.57 15.87 22.91
CA ILE A 432 10.43 14.95 22.14
C ILE A 432 10.91 15.71 20.91
N GLU A 433 12.22 15.75 20.70
CA GLU A 433 12.86 16.52 19.64
C GLU A 433 13.42 15.56 18.57
N ILE A 434 13.22 15.92 17.30
CA ILE A 434 13.82 15.25 16.15
C ILE A 434 14.87 16.19 15.56
N PHE A 435 16.07 15.67 15.38
CA PHE A 435 17.20 16.39 14.79
C PHE A 435 17.61 15.78 13.45
N ASN A 436 18.20 16.59 12.58
CA ASN A 436 18.90 16.10 11.38
C ASN A 436 20.35 15.68 11.72
N ASN A 437 21.08 15.16 10.73
CA ASN A 437 22.51 14.84 10.80
C ASN A 437 23.44 16.07 10.93
N GLN A 438 22.89 17.28 11.03
CA GLN A 438 23.62 18.53 11.31
C GLN A 438 23.33 19.05 12.73
N LEU A 439 22.55 18.30 13.53
CA LEU A 439 22.03 18.70 14.84
C LEU A 439 21.09 19.92 14.81
N ASP A 440 20.43 20.18 13.68
CA ASP A 440 19.31 21.11 13.60
C ASP A 440 18.00 20.42 13.98
N SER A 441 17.22 21.08 14.83
CA SER A 441 15.89 20.61 15.22
C SER A 441 14.92 20.67 14.03
N ILE A 442 14.49 19.51 13.52
CA ILE A 442 13.52 19.37 12.42
C ILE A 442 12.09 19.55 12.95
N TYR A 443 11.77 18.91 14.07
CA TYR A 443 10.41 18.86 14.61
C TYR A 443 10.40 18.58 16.11
N ASN A 444 9.42 19.14 16.82
CA ASN A 444 9.25 18.99 18.26
C ASN A 444 7.83 18.50 18.57
N PHE A 445 7.71 17.33 19.21
CA PHE A 445 6.45 16.83 19.74
C PHE A 445 6.16 17.49 21.08
N GLN A 446 5.06 18.22 21.12
CA GLN A 446 4.49 18.84 22.30
C GLN A 446 2.99 18.59 22.27
N ASP A 447 2.47 17.89 23.27
CA ASP A 447 1.04 17.55 23.38
C ASP A 447 0.61 17.56 24.86
N GLU A 448 -0.67 17.80 25.14
CA GLU A 448 -1.23 17.78 26.49
C GLU A 448 -1.18 16.38 27.11
N TYR A 449 -1.23 15.33 26.28
CA TYR A 449 -1.14 13.93 26.71
C TYR A 449 0.31 13.45 26.93
N LEU A 450 1.33 14.24 26.56
CA LEU A 450 2.74 14.04 26.95
C LEU A 450 2.99 14.50 28.40
N GLY A 451 2.07 14.18 29.32
CA GLY A 451 2.11 14.60 30.73
C GLY A 451 3.36 14.11 31.50
N CYS A 452 4.11 13.14 30.97
CA CYS A 452 5.42 12.70 31.43
C CYS A 452 6.36 12.45 30.25
N ILE A 453 7.64 12.84 30.35
CA ILE A 453 8.61 12.69 29.25
C ILE A 453 8.90 11.21 28.98
N THR A 454 8.90 10.88 27.69
CA THR A 454 9.38 9.61 27.16
C THR A 454 10.90 9.58 27.20
N SER A 455 11.43 8.84 28.16
CA SER A 455 12.88 8.79 28.38
C SER A 455 13.59 7.83 27.44
N THR A 456 12.85 6.83 26.96
CA THR A 456 13.31 5.83 26.00
C THR A 456 12.38 5.89 24.80
N ASN A 457 12.95 6.01 23.60
CA ASN A 457 12.20 6.09 22.35
C ASN A 457 12.71 5.03 21.39
N VAL A 458 11.81 4.29 20.76
CA VAL A 458 12.11 3.24 19.78
C VAL A 458 11.23 3.40 18.55
N PHE A 459 11.81 3.12 17.40
CA PHE A 459 11.10 3.11 16.12
C PHE A 459 10.84 1.68 15.68
N HIS A 460 9.70 1.48 15.04
CA HIS A 460 9.46 0.25 14.31
C HIS A 460 10.44 0.22 13.12
N PRO A 461 11.09 -0.90 12.76
CA PRO A 461 12.11 -0.91 11.70
C PRO A 461 11.52 -0.65 10.31
N SER A 462 10.23 -0.91 10.15
CA SER A 462 9.57 -0.95 8.84
C SER A 462 8.16 -0.36 8.83
N LEU A 463 7.81 0.56 9.75
CA LEU A 463 6.52 1.29 9.84
C LEU A 463 6.76 2.66 10.49
N PRO A 464 6.04 3.75 10.15
CA PRO A 464 6.14 5.08 10.76
C PRO A 464 5.52 5.11 12.17
N VAL A 465 5.99 4.22 13.04
CA VAL A 465 5.56 4.08 14.41
C VAL A 465 6.73 4.44 15.32
N LEU A 466 6.48 5.39 16.21
CA LEU A 466 7.37 5.77 17.30
C LEU A 466 6.68 5.41 18.60
N ALA A 467 7.35 4.61 19.43
CA ALA A 467 6.90 4.31 20.78
C ALA A 467 7.85 4.95 21.81
N GLY A 468 7.26 5.66 22.77
CA GLY A 468 7.93 6.31 23.88
C GLY A 468 7.57 5.63 25.20
N GLY A 469 8.54 5.52 26.11
CA GLY A 469 8.34 4.93 27.43
C GLY A 469 8.69 5.90 28.55
N ASN A 470 7.84 5.98 29.57
CA ASN A 470 8.02 6.90 30.69
C ASN A 470 8.31 6.22 32.04
N SER A 471 8.41 7.01 33.10
CA SER A 471 8.76 6.51 34.45
C SER A 471 7.63 5.83 35.22
N SER A 472 6.38 5.92 34.77
CA SER A 472 5.25 5.26 35.42
C SER A 472 4.93 3.88 34.84
N GLY A 473 5.65 3.47 33.79
CA GLY A 473 5.41 2.20 33.10
C GLY A 473 4.43 2.30 31.94
N LYS A 474 4.05 3.53 31.58
CA LYS A 474 3.21 3.77 30.40
C LYS A 474 4.07 3.90 29.15
N VAL A 475 3.59 3.27 28.09
CA VAL A 475 4.08 3.41 26.73
C VAL A 475 3.05 4.22 25.97
N ASP A 476 3.46 5.38 25.49
CA ASP A 476 2.76 6.06 24.41
C ASP A 476 3.29 5.52 23.09
N HIS A 477 2.40 5.34 22.14
CA HIS A 477 2.81 5.16 20.77
C HIS A 477 2.14 6.21 19.91
N SER A 478 2.78 6.46 18.80
CA SER A 478 2.24 7.33 17.79
C SER A 478 2.16 6.49 16.53
N GLU A 479 0.95 6.01 16.25
CA GLU A 479 0.66 5.32 15.01
C GLU A 479 0.01 6.26 14.02
N ARG A 480 0.41 6.08 12.75
CA ARG A 480 -0.53 6.21 11.66
C ARG A 480 -0.93 4.81 11.20
N LEU A 481 -1.81 4.19 11.97
CA LEU A 481 -2.52 2.93 11.66
C LEU A 481 -2.88 2.84 10.18
N GLN A 482 -2.28 1.85 9.50
CA GLN A 482 -2.63 1.19 8.22
C GLN A 482 -2.91 2.04 6.95
N LYS A 483 -3.42 3.27 7.06
CA LYS A 483 -3.85 4.11 5.93
C LYS A 483 -2.70 4.63 5.07
N TYR A 484 -1.51 4.82 5.63
CA TYR A 484 -0.32 5.23 4.86
C TYR A 484 0.48 4.03 4.34
N TYR A 485 0.48 2.91 5.08
CA TYR A 485 1.17 1.68 4.67
C TYR A 485 0.51 0.98 3.50
N SER A 486 -0.83 1.00 3.45
CA SER A 486 -1.52 0.63 2.21
C SER A 486 -1.11 1.57 1.07
N THR A 487 -0.81 2.84 1.28
CA THR A 487 -0.56 3.75 0.12
C THR A 487 0.87 3.64 -0.45
N VAL A 488 1.89 3.37 0.38
CA VAL A 488 3.31 3.40 -0.04
C VAL A 488 3.90 2.00 -0.33
N LEU A 489 3.33 0.95 0.27
CA LEU A 489 3.67 -0.46 0.03
C LEU A 489 2.46 -1.26 -0.50
N ARG A 490 1.48 -0.59 -1.13
CA ARG A 490 0.44 -1.30 -1.90
C ARG A 490 1.16 -2.15 -2.94
N ASP A 491 0.95 -3.46 -2.90
CA ASP A 491 1.06 -4.26 -4.12
C ASP A 491 0.32 -3.50 -5.22
N VAL A 492 0.89 -3.43 -6.43
CA VAL A 492 0.31 -2.63 -7.50
C VAL A 492 -1.08 -3.16 -7.81
N ARG A 493 -2.12 -2.51 -7.31
CA ARG A 493 -3.52 -2.82 -7.62
C ARG A 493 -4.04 -1.78 -8.59
N VAL A 494 -4.53 -2.25 -9.72
CA VAL A 494 -5.12 -1.42 -10.78
C VAL A 494 -6.42 -2.03 -11.23
N ARG A 495 -7.27 -1.24 -11.86
CA ARG A 495 -8.60 -1.70 -12.29
C ARG A 495 -8.95 -1.26 -13.70
N PHE A 496 -9.61 -2.16 -14.41
CA PHE A 496 -10.45 -1.81 -15.54
C PHE A 496 -11.90 -1.68 -15.05
N ALA A 497 -12.45 -0.47 -15.16
CA ALA A 497 -13.76 -0.13 -14.61
C ALA A 497 -14.74 0.39 -15.69
N PRO A 498 -15.24 -0.48 -16.59
CA PRO A 498 -16.16 -0.08 -17.64
C PRO A 498 -17.61 0.02 -17.14
N SER A 499 -18.35 0.97 -17.71
CA SER A 499 -19.82 1.02 -17.59
C SER A 499 -20.47 0.15 -18.68
N PRO A 500 -21.46 -0.70 -18.36
CA PRO A 500 -22.10 -1.63 -19.31
C PRO A 500 -23.10 -0.93 -20.24
N THR A 501 -22.62 0.05 -21.00
CA THR A 501 -23.41 0.94 -21.88
C THR A 501 -23.32 0.57 -23.36
N GLY A 502 -22.60 -0.50 -23.67
CA GLY A 502 -22.39 -1.05 -25.01
C GLY A 502 -21.14 -1.91 -25.07
N PHE A 503 -20.80 -2.32 -26.30
CA PHE A 503 -19.68 -3.21 -26.59
C PHE A 503 -18.31 -2.64 -26.21
N LEU A 504 -17.36 -3.52 -25.92
CA LEU A 504 -15.96 -3.14 -25.74
C LEU A 504 -15.43 -2.57 -27.07
N HIS A 505 -14.80 -1.40 -26.99
CA HIS A 505 -14.22 -0.68 -28.13
C HIS A 505 -12.70 -0.56 -27.94
N LEU A 506 -11.96 -0.19 -29.00
CA LEU A 506 -10.49 -0.10 -28.97
C LEU A 506 -9.92 0.73 -27.81
N GLY A 507 -10.53 1.87 -27.48
CA GLY A 507 -10.09 2.71 -26.35
C GLY A 507 -10.26 2.03 -24.99
N GLY A 508 -11.37 1.31 -24.81
CA GLY A 508 -11.62 0.49 -23.62
C GLY A 508 -10.63 -0.66 -23.52
N LEU A 509 -10.41 -1.40 -24.62
CA LEU A 509 -9.45 -2.51 -24.66
C LEU A 509 -8.02 -2.03 -24.40
N ARG A 510 -7.62 -0.87 -24.95
CA ARG A 510 -6.31 -0.27 -24.66
C ARG A 510 -6.15 0.07 -23.17
N THR A 511 -7.19 0.62 -22.56
CA THR A 511 -7.17 0.89 -21.11
C THR A 511 -7.03 -0.41 -20.31
N ALA A 512 -7.77 -1.45 -20.67
CA ALA A 512 -7.64 -2.77 -20.05
C ALA A 512 -6.23 -3.35 -20.21
N LEU A 513 -5.67 -3.30 -21.43
CA LEU A 513 -4.31 -3.75 -21.74
C LEU A 513 -3.27 -3.03 -20.89
N PHE A 514 -3.29 -1.70 -20.83
CA PHE A 514 -2.25 -0.94 -20.09
C PHE A 514 -2.33 -1.21 -18.58
N ASN A 515 -3.54 -1.34 -18.03
CA ASN A 515 -3.71 -1.77 -16.64
C ASN A 515 -3.15 -3.19 -16.43
N TYR A 516 -3.47 -4.14 -17.33
CA TYR A 516 -2.98 -5.52 -17.26
C TYR A 516 -1.44 -5.58 -17.31
N LEU A 517 -0.83 -4.92 -18.29
CA LEU A 517 0.63 -4.88 -18.46
C LEU A 517 1.32 -4.25 -17.25
N PHE A 518 0.79 -3.13 -16.75
CA PHE A 518 1.33 -2.47 -15.56
C PHE A 518 1.25 -3.35 -14.32
N ALA A 519 0.12 -4.05 -14.12
CA ALA A 519 -0.04 -4.99 -13.02
C ALA A 519 0.97 -6.13 -13.14
N ARG A 520 1.03 -6.81 -14.29
CA ARG A 520 1.92 -7.96 -14.48
C ARG A 520 3.41 -7.59 -14.34
N LYS A 521 3.84 -6.47 -14.91
CA LYS A 521 5.22 -5.99 -14.77
C LYS A 521 5.61 -5.76 -13.31
N ASN A 522 4.70 -5.20 -12.52
CA ASN A 522 4.94 -4.86 -11.12
C ASN A 522 4.48 -5.95 -10.13
N LYS A 523 4.20 -7.17 -10.61
CA LYS A 523 3.69 -8.30 -9.80
C LYS A 523 2.44 -7.95 -8.98
N GLY A 524 1.61 -7.08 -9.55
CA GLY A 524 0.39 -6.55 -8.99
C GLY A 524 -0.87 -7.34 -9.34
N LYS A 525 -2.03 -6.76 -9.03
CA LYS A 525 -3.37 -7.29 -9.32
C LYS A 525 -4.11 -6.42 -10.34
N PHE A 526 -4.71 -7.08 -11.32
CA PHE A 526 -5.59 -6.49 -12.33
C PHE A 526 -7.05 -6.83 -12.02
N ILE A 527 -7.86 -5.81 -11.71
CA ILE A 527 -9.23 -5.97 -11.21
C ILE A 527 -10.23 -5.54 -12.28
N LEU A 528 -11.33 -6.27 -12.45
CA LEU A 528 -12.48 -5.86 -13.23
C LEU A 528 -13.60 -5.40 -12.29
N ARG A 529 -14.06 -4.15 -12.46
CA ARG A 529 -15.20 -3.59 -11.72
C ARG A 529 -16.27 -3.09 -12.70
N ILE A 530 -17.53 -3.49 -12.51
CA ILE A 530 -18.63 -3.07 -13.38
C ILE A 530 -19.30 -1.81 -12.80
N GLU A 531 -19.23 -0.70 -13.54
CA GLU A 531 -19.77 0.59 -13.12
C GLU A 531 -21.16 0.84 -13.72
N ASP A 532 -22.18 0.20 -13.13
CA ASP A 532 -23.58 0.18 -13.62
C ASP A 532 -24.53 1.14 -12.87
N THR A 533 -23.99 2.22 -12.31
CA THR A 533 -24.73 3.20 -11.49
C THR A 533 -25.73 4.05 -12.30
N ASP A 534 -25.55 4.16 -13.61
CA ASP A 534 -26.51 4.79 -14.54
C ASP A 534 -27.40 3.72 -15.20
N ARG A 535 -28.44 3.31 -14.45
CA ARG A 535 -29.38 2.25 -14.85
C ARG A 535 -30.05 2.50 -16.21
N LYS A 536 -30.27 3.76 -16.62
CA LYS A 536 -30.95 4.10 -17.89
C LYS A 536 -30.09 3.81 -19.12
N ARG A 537 -28.76 3.72 -18.95
CA ARG A 537 -27.82 3.49 -20.06
C ARG A 537 -27.34 2.04 -20.16
N ILE A 538 -27.75 1.17 -19.25
CA ILE A 538 -27.36 -0.23 -19.25
C ILE A 538 -27.93 -0.90 -20.50
N LYS A 539 -27.07 -1.59 -21.25
CA LYS A 539 -27.47 -2.44 -22.36
C LYS A 539 -27.35 -3.92 -21.97
N PRO A 540 -28.45 -4.70 -22.02
CA PRO A 540 -28.40 -6.14 -21.76
C PRO A 540 -27.35 -6.84 -22.63
N GLY A 541 -26.67 -7.85 -22.10
CA GLY A 541 -25.62 -8.59 -22.83
C GLY A 541 -24.24 -7.91 -22.84
N SER A 542 -24.12 -6.67 -22.38
CA SER A 542 -22.85 -5.93 -22.45
C SER A 542 -21.78 -6.46 -21.49
N VAL A 543 -22.18 -7.00 -20.33
CA VAL A 543 -21.25 -7.54 -19.33
C VAL A 543 -20.70 -8.88 -19.80
N GLU A 544 -21.57 -9.73 -20.34
CA GLU A 544 -21.23 -11.04 -20.90
C GLU A 544 -20.30 -10.88 -22.11
N ASN A 545 -20.62 -9.94 -23.01
CA ASN A 545 -19.74 -9.62 -24.14
C ASN A 545 -18.38 -9.09 -23.66
N LEU A 546 -18.37 -8.21 -22.65
CA LEU A 546 -17.14 -7.68 -22.08
C LEU A 546 -16.24 -8.80 -21.53
N ASN A 547 -16.79 -9.71 -20.72
CA ASN A 547 -16.04 -10.83 -20.16
C ASN A 547 -15.52 -11.75 -21.27
N GLY A 548 -16.37 -12.11 -22.24
CA GLY A 548 -15.96 -12.93 -23.38
C GLY A 548 -14.88 -12.29 -24.26
N MET A 549 -14.85 -10.95 -24.38
CA MET A 549 -13.79 -10.24 -25.10
C MET A 549 -12.48 -10.16 -24.30
N LEU A 550 -12.55 -10.01 -22.97
CA LEU A 550 -11.36 -10.07 -22.11
C LEU A 550 -10.73 -11.47 -22.11
N GLU A 551 -11.57 -12.51 -22.07
CA GLU A 551 -11.13 -13.91 -22.19
C GLU A 551 -10.49 -14.17 -23.56
N TRP A 552 -11.15 -13.77 -24.65
CA TRP A 552 -10.62 -13.92 -26.01
C TRP A 552 -9.27 -13.22 -26.20
N THR A 553 -9.07 -12.06 -25.57
CA THR A 553 -7.80 -11.31 -25.63
C THR A 553 -6.73 -11.85 -24.68
N GLY A 554 -7.08 -12.75 -23.75
CA GLY A 554 -6.18 -13.24 -22.70
C GLY A 554 -5.93 -12.25 -21.55
N LEU A 555 -6.67 -11.15 -21.49
CA LEU A 555 -6.58 -10.14 -20.43
C LEU A 555 -7.42 -10.54 -19.22
N ILE A 556 -7.10 -11.69 -18.63
CA ILE A 556 -7.87 -12.31 -17.54
C ILE A 556 -7.67 -11.51 -16.23
N PRO A 557 -8.74 -10.96 -15.61
CA PRO A 557 -8.68 -10.30 -14.31
C PRO A 557 -8.30 -11.26 -13.17
N ASP A 558 -7.56 -10.75 -12.20
CA ASP A 558 -7.26 -11.46 -10.96
C ASP A 558 -8.47 -11.50 -10.03
N GLU A 559 -9.25 -10.42 -10.04
CA GLU A 559 -10.49 -10.21 -9.28
C GLU A 559 -11.56 -9.65 -10.22
N SER A 560 -12.79 -10.17 -10.15
CA SER A 560 -13.90 -9.80 -11.04
C SER A 560 -15.25 -10.25 -10.47
N PRO A 561 -16.38 -9.83 -11.06
CA PRO A 561 -17.69 -10.37 -10.66
C PRO A 561 -17.79 -11.90 -10.76
N GLU A 562 -17.23 -12.50 -11.81
CA GLU A 562 -17.29 -13.96 -12.04
C GLU A 562 -16.31 -14.74 -11.16
N LYS A 563 -15.08 -14.23 -10.99
CA LYS A 563 -14.01 -14.91 -10.24
C LYS A 563 -14.08 -14.63 -8.73
N GLY A 564 -14.79 -13.57 -8.34
CA GLY A 564 -14.79 -13.06 -6.97
C GLY A 564 -13.45 -12.43 -6.57
N GLY A 565 -13.22 -12.36 -5.26
CA GLY A 565 -12.03 -11.78 -4.65
C GLY A 565 -12.36 -11.08 -3.33
N PRO A 566 -11.33 -10.67 -2.57
CA PRO A 566 -11.50 -10.22 -1.18
C PRO A 566 -12.31 -8.94 -1.01
N PHE A 567 -12.42 -8.10 -2.05
CA PHE A 567 -13.11 -6.80 -2.01
C PHE A 567 -14.46 -6.79 -2.72
N GLY A 568 -15.01 -7.96 -3.02
CA GLY A 568 -16.33 -8.12 -3.62
C GLY A 568 -17.46 -7.46 -2.79
N PRO A 569 -18.64 -7.24 -3.39
CA PRO A 569 -18.98 -7.48 -4.79
C PRO A 569 -18.25 -6.53 -5.76
N TYR A 570 -18.02 -6.94 -7.01
CA TYR A 570 -17.33 -6.11 -8.03
C TYR A 570 -18.29 -5.40 -9.00
N VAL A 571 -19.59 -5.35 -8.64
CA VAL A 571 -20.64 -4.65 -9.37
C VAL A 571 -21.15 -3.51 -8.51
N GLN A 572 -21.19 -2.28 -9.04
CA GLN A 572 -21.49 -1.11 -8.21
C GLN A 572 -22.93 -1.07 -7.69
N SER A 573 -23.91 -1.57 -8.45
CA SER A 573 -25.31 -1.67 -7.99
C SER A 573 -25.50 -2.62 -6.80
N GLU A 574 -24.57 -3.52 -6.53
CA GLU A 574 -24.58 -4.44 -5.38
C GLU A 574 -23.89 -3.84 -4.14
N ARG A 575 -23.36 -2.61 -4.24
CA ARG A 575 -22.55 -1.94 -3.19
C ARG A 575 -23.22 -0.72 -2.60
N LEU A 576 -24.54 -0.55 -2.81
CA LEU A 576 -25.29 0.66 -2.42
C LEU A 576 -25.10 1.04 -0.95
N GLU A 577 -25.08 0.06 -0.05
CA GLU A 577 -24.95 0.31 1.38
C GLU A 577 -23.60 0.95 1.75
N LYS A 578 -22.51 0.53 1.08
CA LYS A 578 -21.18 1.12 1.28
C LYS A 578 -21.18 2.60 0.89
N TYR A 579 -21.88 2.99 -0.17
CA TYR A 579 -21.97 4.39 -0.57
C TYR A 579 -22.83 5.20 0.40
N ARG A 580 -23.94 4.64 0.89
CA ARG A 580 -24.79 5.31 1.88
C ARG A 580 -24.01 5.62 3.16
N GLU A 581 -23.31 4.63 3.69
CA GLU A 581 -22.46 4.79 4.88
C GLU A 581 -21.46 5.94 4.71
N LYS A 582 -20.73 5.99 3.59
CA LYS A 582 -19.76 7.06 3.32
C LYS A 582 -20.41 8.41 3.02
N THR A 583 -21.65 8.40 2.53
CA THR A 583 -22.40 9.64 2.33
C THR A 583 -22.82 10.25 3.66
N GLU A 584 -23.24 9.42 4.62
CA GLU A 584 -23.61 9.90 5.96
C GLU A 584 -22.40 10.52 6.68
N LEU A 585 -21.22 9.89 6.59
CA LEU A 585 -19.97 10.48 7.13
C LEU A 585 -19.66 11.86 6.52
N LEU A 586 -19.94 12.07 5.23
CA LEU A 586 -19.75 13.37 4.59
C LEU A 586 -20.79 14.40 5.03
N LEU A 587 -22.03 13.97 5.32
CA LEU A 587 -23.07 14.84 5.87
C LEU A 587 -22.73 15.25 7.31
N GLU A 588 -22.34 14.31 8.16
CA GLU A 588 -21.97 14.53 9.56
C GLU A 588 -20.76 15.46 9.71
N SER A 589 -19.75 15.30 8.85
CA SER A 589 -18.57 16.19 8.81
C SER A 589 -18.85 17.56 8.17
N GLY A 590 -20.04 17.79 7.60
CA GLY A 590 -20.39 19.02 6.89
C GLY A 590 -19.71 19.18 5.52
N ALA A 591 -19.06 18.13 5.02
CA ALA A 591 -18.43 18.08 3.69
C ALA A 591 -19.43 17.81 2.55
N ALA A 592 -20.65 17.40 2.87
CA ALA A 592 -21.77 17.29 1.95
C ALA A 592 -23.05 17.87 2.56
N TYR A 593 -24.06 18.12 1.73
CA TYR A 593 -25.36 18.63 2.18
C TYR A 593 -26.51 18.13 1.28
N ARG A 594 -27.73 18.17 1.82
CA ARG A 594 -28.95 17.78 1.12
C ARG A 594 -29.45 18.93 0.23
N CYS A 595 -29.74 18.63 -1.03
CA CYS A 595 -30.23 19.57 -2.03
C CYS A 595 -31.63 19.19 -2.51
N PHE A 596 -32.60 20.08 -2.29
CA PHE A 596 -34.02 19.90 -2.63
C PHE A 596 -34.45 20.65 -3.91
N CYS A 597 -33.49 21.09 -4.74
CA CYS A 597 -33.78 21.77 -6.01
C CYS A 597 -34.37 20.80 -7.05
N SER A 598 -35.48 21.20 -7.70
CA SER A 598 -36.10 20.43 -8.77
C SER A 598 -35.30 20.46 -10.08
N GLU A 599 -35.47 19.45 -10.93
CA GLU A 599 -34.88 19.43 -12.28
C GLU A 599 -35.34 20.62 -13.12
N THR A 600 -36.63 20.98 -13.04
CA THR A 600 -37.20 22.14 -13.75
C THR A 600 -36.47 23.45 -13.42
N ARG A 601 -36.12 23.67 -12.14
CA ARG A 601 -35.34 24.83 -11.72
C ARG A 601 -33.93 24.79 -12.31
N LEU A 602 -33.27 23.64 -12.24
CA LEU A 602 -31.91 23.49 -12.76
C LEU A 602 -31.86 23.70 -14.28
N ASP A 603 -32.90 23.31 -15.01
CA ASP A 603 -33.01 23.55 -16.45
C ASP A 603 -33.21 25.03 -16.80
N ILE A 604 -33.99 25.76 -15.99
CA ILE A 604 -34.12 27.22 -16.13
C ILE A 604 -32.75 27.88 -15.95
N LEU A 605 -32.02 27.55 -14.88
CA LEU A 605 -30.68 28.07 -14.61
C LEU A 605 -29.70 27.76 -15.76
N ARG A 606 -29.73 26.54 -16.29
CA ARG A 606 -28.89 26.16 -17.45
C ARG A 606 -29.21 27.00 -18.68
N LYS A 607 -30.49 27.19 -19.01
CA LYS A 607 -30.93 27.99 -20.17
C LYS A 607 -30.56 29.47 -19.99
N GLU A 608 -30.65 29.99 -18.77
CA GLU A 608 -30.26 31.35 -18.46
C GLU A 608 -28.75 31.56 -18.58
N ALA A 609 -27.93 30.68 -18.01
CA ALA A 609 -26.46 30.72 -18.16
C ALA A 609 -26.03 30.60 -19.64
N LEU A 610 -26.73 29.77 -20.43
CA LEU A 610 -26.56 29.69 -21.88
C LEU A 610 -26.83 31.01 -22.59
N ARG A 611 -27.88 31.73 -22.17
CA ARG A 611 -28.28 33.04 -22.71
C ARG A 611 -27.29 34.13 -22.31
N THR A 612 -26.80 34.12 -21.08
CA THR A 612 -25.86 35.13 -20.53
C THR A 612 -24.39 34.84 -20.82
N ARG A 613 -24.07 33.65 -21.39
CA ARG A 613 -22.71 33.14 -21.61
C ARG A 613 -21.88 32.99 -20.33
N GLU A 614 -22.57 32.77 -19.20
CA GLU A 614 -21.95 32.48 -17.90
C GLU A 614 -21.68 30.98 -17.71
N SER A 615 -20.92 30.64 -16.66
CA SER A 615 -20.58 29.25 -16.34
C SER A 615 -21.82 28.41 -15.99
N ARG A 616 -21.91 27.19 -16.54
CA ARG A 616 -23.07 26.28 -16.40
C ARG A 616 -23.09 25.50 -15.06
N GLY A 617 -22.76 26.17 -13.97
CA GLY A 617 -22.65 25.58 -12.64
C GLY A 617 -23.98 25.49 -11.88
N TYR A 618 -24.00 24.67 -10.82
CA TYR A 618 -25.04 24.77 -9.80
C TYR A 618 -24.77 26.03 -8.95
N ASP A 619 -25.82 26.74 -8.57
CA ASP A 619 -25.73 28.03 -7.86
C ASP A 619 -25.55 27.89 -6.34
N ASN A 620 -25.29 26.67 -5.85
CA ASN A 620 -25.08 26.34 -4.45
C ASN A 620 -26.24 26.75 -3.51
N LYS A 621 -27.46 26.97 -4.03
CA LYS A 621 -28.62 27.47 -3.25
C LYS A 621 -28.86 26.72 -1.94
N CYS A 622 -28.79 25.39 -1.95
CA CYS A 622 -29.08 24.58 -0.76
C CYS A 622 -27.90 24.46 0.23
N ARG A 623 -26.76 25.11 -0.01
CA ARG A 623 -25.54 25.00 0.81
C ARG A 623 -25.69 25.62 2.21
N HIS A 624 -26.63 26.55 2.36
CA HIS A 624 -26.84 27.36 3.56
C HIS A 624 -28.27 27.20 4.14
N LEU A 625 -28.95 26.10 3.86
CA LEU A 625 -30.25 25.83 4.48
C LEU A 625 -30.09 25.58 5.97
N GLU A 626 -31.01 26.12 6.76
CA GLU A 626 -31.01 25.93 8.21
C GLU A 626 -31.49 24.52 8.58
N PRO A 627 -31.01 23.93 9.70
CA PRO A 627 -31.42 22.59 10.11
C PRO A 627 -32.94 22.41 10.24
N SER A 628 -33.65 23.44 10.72
CA SER A 628 -35.11 23.45 10.86
C SER A 628 -35.84 23.36 9.52
N GLU A 629 -35.34 24.04 8.49
CA GLU A 629 -35.88 23.97 7.12
C GLU A 629 -35.66 22.58 6.51
N ILE A 630 -34.48 21.99 6.75
CA ILE A 630 -34.16 20.64 6.27
C ILE A 630 -35.12 19.61 6.91
N GLU A 631 -35.33 19.67 8.22
CA GLU A 631 -36.26 18.78 8.92
C GLU A 631 -37.71 18.91 8.44
N GLN A 632 -38.16 20.13 8.12
CA GLN A 632 -39.48 20.34 7.53
C GLN A 632 -39.57 19.68 6.15
N LEU A 633 -38.61 19.92 5.26
CA LEU A 633 -38.60 19.36 3.90
C LEU A 633 -38.50 17.81 3.91
N LEU A 634 -37.81 17.25 4.89
CA LEU A 634 -37.76 15.80 5.12
C LEU A 634 -39.10 15.24 5.62
N ARG A 635 -39.78 15.94 6.54
CA ARG A 635 -41.15 15.58 6.98
C ARG A 635 -42.16 15.63 5.84
N GLU A 636 -42.01 16.58 4.93
CA GLU A 636 -42.79 16.70 3.69
C GLU A 636 -42.45 15.62 2.65
N LYS A 637 -41.50 14.72 2.92
CA LYS A 637 -41.00 13.67 2.01
C LYS A 637 -40.55 14.21 0.65
N LYS A 638 -40.02 15.44 0.63
CA LYS A 638 -39.56 16.06 -0.61
C LYS A 638 -38.31 15.32 -1.12
N PRO A 639 -38.26 14.93 -2.40
CA PRO A 639 -37.08 14.25 -2.94
C PRO A 639 -35.86 15.17 -2.88
N PHE A 640 -34.70 14.60 -2.54
CA PHE A 640 -33.46 15.34 -2.45
C PHE A 640 -32.30 14.55 -3.07
N THR A 641 -31.24 15.28 -3.40
CA THR A 641 -29.94 14.74 -3.78
C THR A 641 -28.92 15.14 -2.73
N ILE A 642 -27.78 14.46 -2.68
CA ILE A 642 -26.69 14.84 -1.80
C ILE A 642 -25.57 15.41 -2.65
N ARG A 643 -25.15 16.64 -2.34
CA ARG A 643 -24.10 17.37 -3.05
C ARG A 643 -22.85 17.47 -2.20
N PHE A 644 -21.71 17.33 -2.85
CA PHE A 644 -20.41 17.55 -2.23
C PHE A 644 -20.10 19.04 -2.16
N LYS A 645 -19.75 19.51 -0.96
CA LYS A 645 -19.42 20.90 -0.68
C LYS A 645 -17.98 21.17 -1.08
N ILE A 646 -17.78 21.78 -2.23
CA ILE A 646 -16.43 22.03 -2.75
C ILE A 646 -15.73 23.10 -1.85
N PRO A 647 -14.53 22.82 -1.33
CA PRO A 647 -13.73 23.81 -0.61
C PRO A 647 -13.15 24.85 -1.58
N LYS A 648 -12.81 26.03 -1.07
CA LYS A 648 -12.23 27.11 -1.89
C LYS A 648 -10.77 26.81 -2.23
N GLY A 649 -10.36 27.18 -3.45
CA GLY A 649 -8.97 27.18 -3.90
C GLY A 649 -8.63 26.05 -4.87
N PRO A 650 -7.52 26.19 -5.61
CA PRO A 650 -7.14 25.24 -6.64
C PRO A 650 -6.55 23.96 -6.05
N ILE A 651 -6.74 22.86 -6.77
CA ILE A 651 -6.15 21.55 -6.43
C ILE A 651 -5.07 21.20 -7.43
N SER A 652 -3.85 21.02 -6.90
CA SER A 652 -2.69 20.55 -7.66
C SER A 652 -2.48 19.05 -7.45
N HIS A 653 -2.15 18.35 -8.53
CA HIS A 653 -1.72 16.95 -8.49
C HIS A 653 -0.73 16.64 -9.61
N ASN A 654 0.07 15.59 -9.45
CA ASN A 654 1.01 15.15 -10.48
C ASN A 654 0.47 13.89 -11.16
N ASP A 655 0.07 14.01 -12.42
CA ASP A 655 -0.26 12.87 -13.26
C ASP A 655 1.02 12.21 -13.78
N ILE A 656 1.09 10.88 -13.80
CA ILE A 656 2.30 10.16 -14.25
C ILE A 656 2.61 10.43 -15.74
N VAL A 657 1.58 10.65 -16.58
CA VAL A 657 1.73 10.85 -18.02
C VAL A 657 1.75 12.34 -18.36
N PHE A 658 0.81 13.12 -17.81
CA PHE A 658 0.66 14.55 -18.12
C PHE A 658 1.41 15.50 -17.19
N GLY A 659 2.09 14.97 -16.16
CA GLY A 659 2.86 15.76 -15.20
C GLY A 659 1.98 16.64 -14.29
N PRO A 660 2.49 17.77 -13.79
CA PRO A 660 1.80 18.60 -12.82
C PRO A 660 0.57 19.28 -13.44
N GLN A 661 -0.59 19.09 -12.80
CA GLN A 661 -1.88 19.66 -13.17
C GLN A 661 -2.43 20.48 -12.00
N CYS A 662 -3.01 21.64 -12.29
CA CYS A 662 -3.63 22.52 -11.30
C CYS A 662 -4.98 22.99 -11.84
N TYR A 663 -6.05 22.84 -11.06
CA TYR A 663 -7.40 23.21 -11.48
C TYR A 663 -8.25 23.65 -10.28
N ASP A 664 -8.96 24.77 -10.43
CA ASP A 664 -10.00 25.20 -9.49
C ASP A 664 -11.36 24.73 -9.97
N VAL A 665 -11.96 23.82 -9.19
CA VAL A 665 -13.28 23.24 -9.51
C VAL A 665 -14.38 24.26 -9.26
N LEU A 666 -14.26 25.08 -8.21
CA LEU A 666 -15.34 25.96 -7.76
C LEU A 666 -15.50 27.20 -8.66
N GLU A 667 -14.43 27.64 -9.31
CA GLU A 667 -14.49 28.74 -10.30
C GLU A 667 -15.29 28.38 -11.56
N ASN A 668 -15.27 27.10 -11.96
CA ASN A 668 -15.83 26.64 -13.22
C ASN A 668 -17.15 25.87 -13.04
N GLU A 669 -17.35 25.27 -11.87
CA GLU A 669 -18.47 24.40 -11.56
C GLU A 669 -19.04 24.65 -10.15
N GLY A 670 -20.33 24.38 -9.98
CA GLY A 670 -20.96 24.37 -8.65
C GLY A 670 -20.80 23.03 -7.93
N ASP A 671 -21.27 22.97 -6.68
CA ASP A 671 -21.25 21.78 -5.84
C ASP A 671 -21.96 20.60 -6.54
N PHE A 672 -21.22 19.53 -6.87
CA PHE A 672 -21.70 18.42 -7.69
C PHE A 672 -22.43 17.34 -6.86
N ILE A 673 -23.30 16.58 -7.52
CA ILE A 673 -24.07 15.50 -6.88
C ILE A 673 -23.17 14.28 -6.64
N ILE A 674 -23.21 13.72 -5.41
CA ILE A 674 -22.58 12.46 -5.04
C ILE A 674 -23.61 11.33 -4.87
N MET A 675 -24.82 11.64 -4.41
CA MET A 675 -25.95 10.71 -4.29
C MET A 675 -27.18 11.27 -5.01
N LYS A 676 -27.75 10.49 -5.91
CA LYS A 676 -29.01 10.81 -6.61
C LYS A 676 -30.22 10.55 -5.69
N SER A 677 -31.38 11.07 -6.07
CA SER A 677 -32.63 10.89 -5.34
C SER A 677 -33.18 9.46 -5.37
N ASP A 678 -32.74 8.64 -6.34
CA ASP A 678 -33.04 7.21 -6.43
C ASP A 678 -32.16 6.34 -5.49
N GLY A 679 -31.28 6.96 -4.70
CA GLY A 679 -30.36 6.28 -3.79
C GLY A 679 -29.12 5.68 -4.45
N PHE A 680 -28.92 5.88 -5.76
CA PHE A 680 -27.71 5.45 -6.46
C PHE A 680 -26.64 6.55 -6.46
N PRO A 681 -25.35 6.19 -6.32
CA PRO A 681 -24.26 7.16 -6.41
C PRO A 681 -24.08 7.70 -7.81
N THR A 682 -23.44 8.85 -7.92
CA THR A 682 -22.86 9.29 -9.18
C THR A 682 -21.52 8.58 -9.40
N TYR A 683 -21.08 8.56 -10.66
CA TYR A 683 -19.77 8.02 -11.05
C TYR A 683 -18.63 8.54 -10.15
N HIS A 684 -18.62 9.85 -9.85
CA HIS A 684 -17.54 10.46 -9.08
C HIS A 684 -17.40 9.87 -7.69
N PHE A 685 -18.53 9.66 -7.02
CA PHE A 685 -18.54 9.16 -5.65
C PHE A 685 -18.28 7.65 -5.61
N ALA A 686 -18.96 6.88 -6.46
CA ALA A 686 -18.77 5.43 -6.52
C ALA A 686 -17.33 5.05 -6.87
N SER A 687 -16.73 5.72 -7.88
CA SER A 687 -15.33 5.47 -8.28
C SER A 687 -14.36 5.73 -7.13
N VAL A 688 -14.52 6.83 -6.38
CA VAL A 688 -13.61 7.17 -5.26
C VAL A 688 -13.76 6.18 -4.10
N VAL A 689 -15.00 5.86 -3.73
CA VAL A 689 -15.28 4.90 -2.64
C VAL A 689 -14.73 3.54 -3.00
N ASP A 690 -14.98 3.04 -4.20
CA ASP A 690 -14.50 1.72 -4.62
C ASP A 690 -13.00 1.68 -4.86
N ASP A 691 -12.41 2.73 -5.45
CA ASP A 691 -10.96 2.79 -5.62
C ASP A 691 -10.25 2.78 -4.25
N HIS A 692 -10.84 3.37 -3.21
CA HIS A 692 -10.33 3.26 -1.86
C HIS A 692 -10.55 1.87 -1.24
N LEU A 693 -11.80 1.36 -1.28
CA LEU A 693 -12.17 0.10 -0.63
C LEU A 693 -11.58 -1.14 -1.29
N MET A 694 -11.28 -1.08 -2.60
CA MET A 694 -10.56 -2.14 -3.33
C MET A 694 -9.05 -1.94 -3.31
N GLU A 695 -8.57 -0.96 -2.54
CA GLU A 695 -7.16 -0.61 -2.36
C GLU A 695 -6.42 -0.34 -3.68
N ILE A 696 -7.07 0.36 -4.61
CA ILE A 696 -6.44 0.73 -5.87
C ILE A 696 -5.25 1.65 -5.59
N SER A 697 -4.12 1.32 -6.20
CA SER A 697 -2.85 2.04 -6.06
C SER A 697 -2.63 3.04 -7.19
N HIS A 698 -2.99 2.64 -8.42
CA HIS A 698 -2.84 3.44 -9.62
C HIS A 698 -4.13 3.39 -10.44
N VAL A 699 -4.60 4.55 -10.87
CA VAL A 699 -5.77 4.72 -11.73
C VAL A 699 -5.28 5.08 -13.13
N LEU A 700 -5.21 4.08 -14.01
CA LEU A 700 -4.91 4.24 -15.43
C LEU A 700 -6.25 4.31 -16.20
N ARG A 701 -6.56 5.47 -16.80
CA ARG A 701 -7.84 5.71 -17.51
C ARG A 701 -7.67 6.72 -18.63
N GLY A 702 -8.64 6.83 -19.55
CA GLY A 702 -8.58 7.80 -20.66
C GLY A 702 -8.56 9.27 -20.20
N THR A 703 -7.93 10.14 -20.99
CA THR A 703 -7.78 11.58 -20.69
C THR A 703 -9.08 12.36 -20.58
N GLU A 704 -10.21 11.84 -21.06
CA GLU A 704 -11.51 12.47 -20.82
C GLU A 704 -11.83 12.65 -19.32
N TRP A 705 -11.21 11.84 -18.46
CA TRP A 705 -11.41 11.89 -17.02
C TRP A 705 -10.42 12.80 -16.29
N LEU A 706 -9.43 13.38 -17.00
CA LEU A 706 -8.40 14.22 -16.39
C LEU A 706 -9.00 15.39 -15.62
N ILE A 707 -10.00 16.06 -16.20
CA ILE A 707 -10.72 17.19 -15.59
C ILE A 707 -11.55 16.78 -14.35
N SER A 708 -11.84 15.49 -14.18
CA SER A 708 -12.57 14.97 -13.02
C SER A 708 -11.65 14.59 -11.86
N THR A 709 -10.35 14.47 -12.09
CA THR A 709 -9.37 14.06 -11.06
C THR A 709 -9.32 15.00 -9.86
N PRO A 710 -9.35 16.35 -10.02
CA PRO A 710 -9.46 17.26 -8.88
C PRO A 710 -10.68 16.98 -7.99
N LYS A 711 -11.83 16.65 -8.58
CA LYS A 711 -13.05 16.27 -7.82
C LYS A 711 -12.83 14.98 -7.02
N HIS A 712 -12.16 14.00 -7.61
CA HIS A 712 -11.84 12.74 -6.96
C HIS A 712 -10.87 12.93 -5.79
N ILE A 713 -9.85 13.79 -5.96
CA ILE A 713 -8.90 14.14 -4.89
C ILE A 713 -9.62 14.82 -3.72
N LEU A 714 -10.51 15.77 -4.00
CA LEU A 714 -11.31 16.46 -2.97
C LEU A 714 -12.17 15.47 -2.18
N LEU A 715 -12.81 14.50 -2.85
CA LEU A 715 -13.59 13.46 -2.18
C LEU A 715 -12.71 12.57 -1.29
N HIS A 716 -11.52 12.16 -1.78
CA HIS A 716 -10.57 11.42 -0.95
C HIS A 716 -10.16 12.24 0.29
N GLN A 717 -9.83 13.52 0.12
CA GLN A 717 -9.44 14.39 1.22
C GLN A 717 -10.56 14.56 2.25
N ALA A 718 -11.80 14.77 1.82
CA ALA A 718 -12.96 14.90 2.70
C ALA A 718 -13.23 13.64 3.53
N LEU A 719 -12.95 12.45 2.97
CA LEU A 719 -13.07 11.17 3.66
C LEU A 719 -11.81 10.81 4.49
N GLY A 720 -10.82 11.70 4.54
CA GLY A 720 -9.55 11.47 5.23
C GLY A 720 -8.73 10.33 4.60
N TRP A 721 -8.84 10.15 3.27
CA TRP A 721 -8.18 9.13 2.47
C TRP A 721 -7.02 9.71 1.68
N GLN A 722 -6.04 8.86 1.35
CA GLN A 722 -5.02 9.21 0.36
C GLN A 722 -5.52 8.82 -1.04
N PRO A 723 -5.45 9.73 -2.02
CA PRO A 723 -5.79 9.40 -3.40
C PRO A 723 -4.76 8.43 -4.00
N PRO A 724 -5.17 7.55 -4.93
CA PRO A 724 -4.23 6.75 -5.72
C PRO A 724 -3.39 7.64 -6.64
N LYS A 725 -2.33 7.06 -7.22
CA LYS A 725 -1.60 7.74 -8.31
C LYS A 725 -2.46 7.71 -9.57
N PHE A 726 -2.47 8.80 -10.33
CA PHE A 726 -3.23 8.90 -11.58
C PHE A 726 -2.31 8.88 -12.78
N ALA A 727 -2.75 8.20 -13.84
CA ALA A 727 -2.10 8.18 -15.14
C ALA A 727 -3.17 8.22 -16.23
N HIS A 728 -3.24 9.34 -16.96
CA HIS A 728 -4.25 9.50 -18.00
C HIS A 728 -3.70 9.07 -19.37
N LEU A 729 -4.43 8.21 -20.08
CA LEU A 729 -4.04 7.64 -21.37
C LEU A 729 -4.56 8.52 -22.51
N PRO A 730 -3.71 8.95 -23.46
CA PRO A 730 -4.11 9.86 -24.55
C PRO A 730 -5.18 9.23 -25.43
N LEU A 731 -6.06 10.08 -25.98
CA LEU A 731 -7.15 9.65 -26.84
C LEU A 731 -6.63 8.95 -28.11
N LEU A 732 -7.34 7.90 -28.50
CA LEU A 732 -7.25 7.34 -29.84
C LEU A 732 -8.09 8.19 -30.79
N THR A 733 -7.52 8.58 -31.93
CA THR A 733 -8.18 9.40 -32.95
C THR A 733 -8.20 8.70 -34.30
N ASN A 734 -9.18 9.06 -35.11
CA ASN A 734 -9.25 8.68 -36.52
C ASN A 734 -8.11 9.34 -37.32
N SER A 735 -7.95 8.96 -38.59
CA SER A 735 -6.98 9.56 -39.52
C SER A 735 -7.17 11.07 -39.71
N ASP A 736 -8.40 11.56 -39.57
CA ASP A 736 -8.78 12.98 -39.62
C ASP A 736 -8.60 13.70 -38.27
N ARG A 737 -8.01 13.04 -37.26
CA ARG A 737 -7.83 13.50 -35.86
C ARG A 737 -9.14 13.69 -35.08
N SER A 738 -10.29 13.33 -35.63
CA SER A 738 -11.53 13.28 -34.86
C SER A 738 -11.45 12.18 -33.81
N LYS A 739 -12.18 12.35 -32.70
CA LYS A 739 -12.27 11.31 -31.66
C LYS A 739 -12.89 10.06 -32.26
N LEU A 740 -12.25 8.91 -32.02
CA LEU A 740 -12.74 7.61 -32.45
C LEU A 740 -14.15 7.38 -31.85
N SER A 741 -15.19 7.31 -32.68
CA SER A 741 -16.57 7.37 -32.19
C SER A 741 -17.08 6.00 -31.77
N LYS A 742 -17.82 5.93 -30.65
CA LYS A 742 -18.48 4.70 -30.18
C LYS A 742 -19.64 4.22 -31.08
N ARG A 743 -20.05 5.03 -32.07
CA ARG A 743 -21.21 4.78 -32.95
C ARG A 743 -20.83 4.14 -34.27
N GLN A 744 -19.56 4.09 -34.61
CA GLN A 744 -19.07 3.34 -35.76
C GLN A 744 -19.00 1.87 -35.35
N GLU A 745 -19.93 1.05 -35.86
CA GLU A 745 -20.00 -0.39 -35.63
C GLU A 745 -18.67 -1.11 -35.96
N SER A 746 -17.86 -0.53 -36.85
CA SER A 746 -16.55 -1.02 -37.30
C SER A 746 -15.41 -0.96 -36.26
N ILE A 747 -15.67 -0.53 -35.01
CA ILE A 747 -14.65 -0.32 -33.96
C ILE A 747 -14.81 -1.26 -32.77
N GLY A 748 -15.92 -2.01 -32.69
CA GLY A 748 -16.11 -3.03 -31.66
C GLY A 748 -15.05 -4.12 -31.75
N ILE A 749 -14.59 -4.64 -30.61
CA ILE A 749 -13.57 -5.71 -30.58
C ILE A 749 -14.06 -6.97 -31.30
N GLU A 750 -15.35 -7.26 -31.20
CA GLU A 750 -16.00 -8.39 -31.87
C GLU A 750 -15.87 -8.35 -33.40
N HIS A 751 -15.94 -7.16 -34.01
CA HIS A 751 -15.74 -6.98 -35.45
C HIS A 751 -14.32 -7.40 -35.89
N PHE A 752 -13.30 -7.13 -35.08
CA PHE A 752 -11.93 -7.56 -35.38
C PHE A 752 -11.78 -9.08 -35.24
N LYS A 753 -12.44 -9.67 -34.24
CA LYS A 753 -12.50 -11.12 -34.07
C LYS A 753 -13.18 -11.80 -35.26
N GLU A 754 -14.32 -11.28 -35.73
CA GLU A 754 -15.05 -11.80 -36.88
C GLU A 754 -14.25 -11.69 -38.19
N LYS A 755 -13.48 -10.60 -38.35
CA LYS A 755 -12.55 -10.42 -39.47
C LYS A 755 -11.32 -11.34 -39.45
N GLY A 756 -11.13 -12.13 -38.38
CA GLY A 756 -10.03 -13.11 -38.29
C GLY A 756 -8.69 -12.50 -37.88
N TYR A 757 -8.71 -11.39 -37.13
CA TYR A 757 -7.50 -10.87 -36.50
C TYR A 757 -7.17 -11.66 -35.23
N SER A 758 -5.88 -11.91 -35.01
CA SER A 758 -5.39 -12.51 -33.78
C SER A 758 -5.53 -11.53 -32.62
N PRO A 759 -5.92 -11.99 -31.42
CA PRO A 759 -5.93 -11.16 -30.22
C PRO A 759 -4.53 -10.59 -29.93
N ILE A 760 -3.47 -11.37 -30.12
CA ILE A 760 -2.08 -10.93 -29.89
C ILE A 760 -1.71 -9.79 -30.83
N ALA A 761 -2.07 -9.88 -32.11
CA ALA A 761 -1.81 -8.82 -33.08
C ALA A 761 -2.56 -7.53 -32.73
N LEU A 762 -3.83 -7.65 -32.31
CA LEU A 762 -4.65 -6.52 -31.88
C LEU A 762 -4.06 -5.84 -30.63
N LEU A 763 -3.60 -6.61 -29.65
CA LEU A 763 -2.97 -6.05 -28.45
C LEU A 763 -1.63 -5.37 -28.78
N ASN A 764 -0.80 -5.94 -29.65
CA ASN A 764 0.46 -5.30 -30.08
C ASN A 764 0.21 -4.00 -30.85
N PHE A 765 -0.79 -4.00 -31.72
CA PHE A 765 -1.22 -2.78 -32.42
C PHE A 765 -1.62 -1.67 -31.43
N LEU A 766 -2.39 -2.01 -30.39
CA LEU A 766 -2.80 -1.07 -29.35
C LEU A 766 -1.66 -0.66 -28.41
N ALA A 767 -0.70 -1.55 -28.16
CA ALA A 767 0.50 -1.28 -27.38
C ALA A 767 1.35 -0.16 -28.02
N VAL A 768 1.50 -0.18 -29.35
CA VAL A 768 2.23 0.86 -30.08
C VAL A 768 1.42 2.15 -30.21
N ALA A 769 0.10 2.07 -30.25
CA ALA A 769 -0.80 3.22 -30.32
C ALA A 769 -0.91 3.94 -28.96
N GLY A 770 0.17 4.54 -28.49
CA GLY A 770 0.18 5.19 -27.17
C GLY A 770 1.53 5.52 -26.56
N GLY A 771 2.62 4.93 -27.05
CA GLY A 771 3.91 4.93 -26.35
C GLY A 771 3.98 3.87 -25.26
N GLY A 772 5.03 3.91 -24.44
CA GLY A 772 5.27 2.97 -23.34
C GLY A 772 6.15 1.77 -23.68
N PHE A 773 6.75 1.71 -24.87
CA PHE A 773 7.54 0.57 -25.34
C PHE A 773 8.84 0.97 -26.06
N GLY A 774 9.37 2.16 -25.79
CA GLY A 774 10.50 2.73 -26.53
C GLY A 774 10.26 2.90 -28.04
N LYS A 775 11.32 3.21 -28.79
CA LYS A 775 11.27 3.18 -30.27
C LYS A 775 11.28 1.72 -30.74
N GLN A 776 10.17 1.30 -31.36
CA GLN A 776 10.11 -0.02 -32.00
C GLN A 776 10.50 0.05 -33.47
N GLU A 777 11.37 -0.86 -33.90
CA GLU A 777 11.67 -1.10 -35.31
C GLU A 777 10.63 -2.07 -35.89
N GLY A 778 9.79 -1.56 -36.80
CA GLY A 778 8.82 -2.37 -37.53
C GLY A 778 7.56 -2.79 -36.75
N CYS A 779 6.70 -3.57 -37.41
CA CYS A 779 5.46 -4.12 -36.85
C CYS A 779 5.67 -5.58 -36.45
N ILE A 780 6.31 -5.81 -35.30
CA ILE A 780 6.57 -7.15 -34.77
C ILE A 780 5.51 -7.49 -33.72
N ALA A 781 4.82 -8.63 -33.88
CA ALA A 781 3.92 -9.14 -32.86
C ALA A 781 4.72 -9.85 -31.75
N TYR A 782 4.70 -9.30 -30.54
CA TYR A 782 5.26 -9.93 -29.35
C TYR A 782 4.19 -10.70 -28.57
N ASP A 783 4.59 -11.75 -27.85
CA ASP A 783 3.68 -12.38 -26.88
C ASP A 783 3.35 -11.44 -25.70
N LEU A 784 2.32 -11.80 -24.94
CA LEU A 784 1.84 -10.96 -23.84
C LEU A 784 2.88 -10.81 -22.71
N ASN A 785 3.69 -11.85 -22.45
CA ASN A 785 4.73 -11.81 -21.42
C ASN A 785 5.84 -10.82 -21.79
N THR A 786 6.23 -10.81 -23.06
CA THR A 786 7.21 -9.88 -23.61
C THR A 786 6.67 -8.46 -23.57
N LEU A 787 5.40 -8.24 -23.93
CA LEU A 787 4.75 -6.94 -23.75
C LEU A 787 4.78 -6.48 -22.28
N CYS A 788 4.48 -7.38 -21.33
CA CYS A 788 4.54 -7.05 -19.90
C CYS A 788 5.95 -6.62 -19.47
N SER A 789 6.99 -7.33 -19.92
CA SER A 789 8.38 -7.01 -19.56
C SER A 789 8.83 -5.64 -20.10
N LYS A 790 8.40 -5.29 -21.32
CA LYS A 790 8.81 -4.06 -22.01
C LYS A 790 8.01 -2.82 -21.61
N PHE A 791 6.77 -2.99 -21.14
CA PHE A 791 5.87 -1.87 -20.89
C PHE A 791 6.41 -0.89 -19.84
N ASN A 792 6.51 0.39 -20.13
CA ASN A 792 6.88 1.44 -19.19
C ASN A 792 5.82 2.55 -19.16
N LEU A 793 5.20 2.79 -18.01
CA LEU A 793 4.12 3.77 -17.87
C LEU A 793 4.62 5.21 -18.08
N GLU A 794 5.87 5.50 -17.71
CA GLU A 794 6.47 6.84 -17.84
C GLU A 794 6.83 7.19 -19.30
N GLU A 795 6.90 6.19 -20.19
CA GLU A 795 7.16 6.36 -21.62
C GLU A 795 5.87 6.48 -22.45
N VAL A 796 4.70 6.52 -21.81
CA VAL A 796 3.43 6.75 -22.49
C VAL A 796 3.39 8.19 -22.98
N ASN A 797 3.06 8.38 -24.25
CA ASN A 797 3.04 9.70 -24.88
C ASN A 797 1.84 10.53 -24.38
N THR A 798 1.97 11.85 -24.41
CA THR A 798 0.88 12.79 -24.06
C THR A 798 -0.01 13.14 -25.27
N GLY A 799 0.51 13.02 -26.50
CA GLY A 799 -0.21 13.35 -27.72
C GLY A 799 -1.28 12.32 -28.12
N SER A 800 -2.39 12.79 -28.69
CA SER A 800 -3.41 11.93 -29.30
C SER A 800 -2.81 10.99 -30.33
N CYS A 801 -3.24 9.73 -30.31
CA CYS A 801 -2.67 8.67 -31.14
C CYS A 801 -3.61 8.35 -32.32
N ILE A 802 -3.13 8.59 -33.53
CA ILE A 802 -3.86 8.24 -34.76
C ILE A 802 -3.85 6.72 -34.94
N VAL A 803 -5.05 6.15 -35.06
CA VAL A 803 -5.26 4.71 -35.30
C VAL A 803 -5.19 4.45 -36.80
N ASP A 804 -4.07 3.89 -37.27
CA ASP A 804 -3.90 3.44 -38.66
C ASP A 804 -4.13 1.93 -38.77
N LEU A 805 -5.32 1.53 -39.22
CA LEU A 805 -5.69 0.12 -39.34
C LEU A 805 -4.78 -0.67 -40.29
N ARG A 806 -4.09 -0.02 -41.24
CA ARG A 806 -3.12 -0.71 -42.11
C ARG A 806 -1.96 -1.30 -41.32
N LYS A 807 -1.62 -0.73 -40.16
CA LYS A 807 -0.61 -1.30 -39.27
C LYS A 807 -1.10 -2.58 -38.59
N LEU A 808 -2.41 -2.70 -38.34
CA LEU A 808 -2.98 -3.91 -37.76
C LEU A 808 -2.80 -5.11 -38.70
N ASP A 809 -2.97 -4.91 -40.01
CA ASP A 809 -2.69 -5.93 -41.04
C ASP A 809 -1.22 -6.40 -41.00
N LEU A 810 -0.28 -5.48 -40.76
CA LEU A 810 1.14 -5.81 -40.64
C LEU A 810 1.45 -6.58 -39.34
N PHE A 811 0.87 -6.19 -38.21
CA PHE A 811 1.02 -6.93 -36.95
C PHE A 811 0.42 -8.34 -37.06
N ASN A 812 -0.75 -8.48 -37.69
CA ASN A 812 -1.39 -9.77 -37.85
C ASN A 812 -0.64 -10.67 -38.82
N HIS A 813 -0.12 -10.10 -39.91
CA HIS A 813 0.80 -10.81 -40.80
C HIS A 813 2.06 -11.29 -40.06
N SER A 814 2.73 -10.41 -39.29
CA SER A 814 3.88 -10.80 -38.46
C SER A 814 3.54 -11.93 -37.50
N TYR A 815 2.36 -11.89 -36.87
CA TYR A 815 1.90 -12.96 -35.99
C TYR A 815 1.74 -14.29 -36.75
N LEU A 816 1.06 -14.28 -37.89
CA LEU A 816 0.86 -15.48 -38.71
C LEU A 816 2.18 -16.08 -39.17
N VAL A 817 3.13 -15.26 -39.63
CA VAL A 817 4.48 -15.70 -40.03
C VAL A 817 5.22 -16.39 -38.88
N GLN A 818 5.10 -15.86 -37.66
CA GLN A 818 5.69 -16.50 -36.48
C GLN A 818 5.02 -17.85 -36.18
N GLN A 819 3.69 -17.95 -36.30
CA GLN A 819 2.97 -19.22 -36.08
C GLN A 819 3.35 -20.31 -37.08
N LEU A 820 3.80 -19.95 -38.29
CA LEU A 820 4.30 -20.91 -39.28
C LEU A 820 5.70 -21.46 -38.98
N SER A 821 6.41 -20.91 -37.99
CA SER A 821 7.82 -21.22 -37.74
C SER A 821 8.04 -22.43 -36.82
N SER A 822 7.05 -22.84 -36.02
CA SER A 822 7.12 -24.01 -35.12
C SER A 822 6.05 -25.03 -35.47
N GLU A 823 6.39 -26.33 -35.39
CA GLU A 823 5.45 -27.43 -35.69
C GLU A 823 4.18 -27.38 -34.83
N GLN A 824 4.33 -27.04 -33.54
CA GLN A 824 3.21 -26.98 -32.60
C GLN A 824 2.24 -25.83 -32.93
N THR A 825 2.77 -24.65 -33.26
CA THR A 825 1.98 -23.48 -33.62
C THR A 825 1.34 -23.64 -34.99
N LEU A 826 2.04 -24.27 -35.93
CA LEU A 826 1.52 -24.60 -37.25
C LEU A 826 0.33 -25.58 -37.15
N SER A 827 0.42 -26.62 -36.31
CA SER A 827 -0.69 -27.54 -36.08
C SER A 827 -1.93 -26.83 -35.54
N ASN A 828 -1.74 -25.87 -34.62
CA ASN A 828 -2.84 -25.06 -34.10
C ASN A 828 -3.46 -24.16 -35.18
N LEU A 829 -2.62 -23.53 -36.02
CA LEU A 829 -3.08 -22.69 -37.13
C LEU A 829 -3.87 -23.50 -38.17
N ILE A 830 -3.46 -24.74 -38.46
CA ILE A 830 -4.19 -25.66 -39.32
C ILE A 830 -5.59 -25.95 -38.73
N LYS A 831 -5.67 -26.26 -37.43
CA LYS A 831 -6.97 -26.50 -36.75
C LYS A 831 -7.87 -25.26 -36.79
N GLU A 832 -7.30 -24.08 -36.58
CA GLU A 832 -8.03 -22.81 -36.67
C GLU A 832 -8.59 -22.61 -38.09
N LEU A 833 -7.76 -22.76 -39.12
CA LEU A 833 -8.19 -22.64 -40.52
C LEU A 833 -9.29 -23.65 -40.85
N ARG A 834 -9.17 -24.93 -40.44
CA ARG A 834 -10.23 -25.94 -40.62
C ARG A 834 -11.55 -25.47 -39.99
N THR A 835 -11.50 -24.86 -38.81
CA THR A 835 -12.69 -24.33 -38.12
C THR A 835 -13.33 -23.18 -38.89
N VAL A 836 -12.53 -22.25 -39.41
CA VAL A 836 -13.04 -21.14 -40.24
C VAL A 836 -13.65 -21.66 -41.54
N LEU A 837 -13.01 -22.64 -42.18
CA LEU A 837 -13.50 -23.27 -43.41
C LEU A 837 -14.84 -24.00 -43.19
N ARG A 838 -14.96 -24.78 -42.11
CA ARG A 838 -16.23 -25.42 -41.70
C ARG A 838 -17.33 -24.39 -41.50
N LYS A 839 -17.03 -23.28 -40.81
CA LYS A 839 -18.01 -22.22 -40.56
C LYS A 839 -18.50 -21.56 -41.86
N LYS A 840 -17.62 -21.36 -42.84
CA LYS A 840 -17.94 -20.64 -44.08
C LYS A 840 -18.61 -21.51 -45.14
N TYR A 841 -18.08 -22.70 -45.39
CA TYR A 841 -18.52 -23.57 -46.50
C TYR A 841 -19.42 -24.74 -46.04
N GLY A 842 -19.51 -25.01 -44.73
CA GLY A 842 -20.41 -26.00 -44.15
C GLY A 842 -20.22 -27.40 -44.75
N GLU A 843 -21.34 -28.01 -45.15
CA GLU A 843 -21.37 -29.36 -45.73
C GLU A 843 -20.48 -29.55 -46.96
N ARG A 844 -20.27 -28.50 -47.77
CA ARG A 844 -19.40 -28.57 -48.96
C ARG A 844 -17.95 -28.85 -48.57
N TYR A 845 -17.49 -28.27 -47.47
CA TYR A 845 -16.15 -28.52 -46.93
C TYR A 845 -16.09 -29.86 -46.18
N ASN A 846 -17.12 -30.21 -45.40
CA ASN A 846 -17.15 -31.47 -44.63
C ASN A 846 -16.97 -32.72 -45.50
N LYS A 847 -17.54 -32.72 -46.72
CA LYS A 847 -17.37 -33.80 -47.69
C LYS A 847 -15.92 -33.97 -48.15
N GLU A 848 -15.20 -32.86 -48.31
CA GLU A 848 -13.82 -32.84 -48.79
C GLU A 848 -12.79 -32.92 -47.65
N GLU A 849 -13.18 -32.62 -46.41
CA GLU A 849 -12.25 -32.44 -45.29
C GLU A 849 -11.32 -33.64 -45.08
N LYS A 850 -11.86 -34.86 -45.24
CA LYS A 850 -11.10 -36.12 -45.11
C LYS A 850 -10.04 -36.29 -46.20
N ASN A 851 -10.24 -35.64 -47.35
CA ASN A 851 -9.32 -35.66 -48.49
C ASN A 851 -8.26 -34.55 -48.40
N LEU A 852 -8.40 -33.60 -47.47
CA LEU A 852 -7.45 -32.53 -47.21
C LEU A 852 -6.47 -32.95 -46.12
N SER A 853 -5.26 -33.37 -46.50
CA SER A 853 -4.20 -33.68 -45.54
C SER A 853 -3.68 -32.41 -44.84
N ASP A 854 -3.13 -32.57 -43.64
CA ASP A 854 -2.48 -31.45 -42.94
C ASP A 854 -1.28 -30.90 -43.72
N SER A 855 -0.56 -31.78 -44.44
CA SER A 855 0.53 -31.39 -45.34
C SER A 855 0.07 -30.50 -46.50
N TYR A 856 -1.14 -30.73 -47.02
CA TYR A 856 -1.73 -29.87 -48.05
C TYR A 856 -2.07 -28.49 -47.49
N ILE A 857 -2.72 -28.42 -46.34
CA ILE A 857 -3.06 -27.14 -45.69
C ILE A 857 -1.79 -26.36 -45.34
N GLN A 858 -0.77 -27.04 -44.81
CA GLN A 858 0.54 -26.48 -44.57
C GLN A 858 1.14 -25.88 -45.85
N LYS A 859 1.10 -26.61 -46.97
CA LYS A 859 1.59 -26.09 -48.26
C LYS A 859 0.89 -24.79 -48.67
N ILE A 860 -0.44 -24.74 -48.57
CA ILE A 860 -1.22 -23.53 -48.89
C ILE A 860 -0.83 -22.36 -47.99
N LEU A 861 -0.68 -22.59 -46.68
CA LEU A 861 -0.25 -21.58 -45.73
C LEU A 861 1.13 -21.01 -46.07
N PHE A 862 2.08 -21.85 -46.50
CA PHE A 862 3.40 -21.39 -46.95
C PHE A 862 3.33 -20.62 -48.28
N CYS A 863 2.51 -21.06 -49.24
CA CYS A 863 2.34 -20.37 -50.53
C CYS A 863 1.71 -18.96 -50.39
N TYR A 864 0.87 -18.76 -49.36
CA TYR A 864 0.23 -17.46 -49.09
C TYR A 864 0.90 -16.67 -47.97
N LYS A 865 1.99 -17.18 -47.39
CA LYS A 865 2.69 -16.57 -46.26
C LYS A 865 2.90 -15.07 -46.44
N ASP A 866 3.42 -14.65 -47.58
CA ASP A 866 3.80 -13.24 -47.85
C ASP A 866 2.61 -12.35 -48.27
N ARG A 867 1.44 -12.94 -48.57
CA ARG A 867 0.25 -12.23 -49.08
C ARG A 867 -0.91 -12.19 -48.09
N MET A 868 -0.89 -13.03 -47.07
CA MET A 868 -2.01 -13.15 -46.12
C MET A 868 -1.83 -12.22 -44.92
N HIS A 869 -2.87 -11.41 -44.67
CA HIS A 869 -2.99 -10.61 -43.45
C HIS A 869 -3.89 -11.26 -42.42
N THR A 870 -4.88 -12.06 -42.84
CA THR A 870 -5.79 -12.82 -41.96
C THR A 870 -6.04 -14.21 -42.55
N LEU A 871 -6.47 -15.18 -41.72
CA LEU A 871 -6.90 -16.50 -42.22
C LEU A 871 -8.18 -16.41 -43.06
N ASN A 872 -9.03 -15.41 -42.80
CA ASN A 872 -10.26 -15.21 -43.56
C ASN A 872 -10.01 -14.92 -45.04
N HIS A 873 -8.86 -14.33 -45.39
CA HIS A 873 -8.46 -14.12 -46.80
C HIS A 873 -8.43 -15.45 -47.57
N LEU A 874 -7.98 -16.54 -46.94
CA LEU A 874 -7.97 -17.87 -47.56
C LEU A 874 -9.36 -18.45 -47.78
N THR A 875 -10.40 -17.83 -47.23
CA THR A 875 -11.78 -18.29 -47.37
C THR A 875 -12.57 -17.46 -48.37
N GLU A 876 -11.96 -16.46 -49.01
CA GLU A 876 -12.65 -15.62 -49.99
C GLU A 876 -13.17 -16.46 -51.19
N PRO A 877 -14.23 -16.02 -51.88
CA PRO A 877 -14.86 -16.81 -52.94
C PRO A 877 -13.90 -17.20 -54.09
N ASP A 878 -12.89 -16.38 -54.34
CA ASP A 878 -11.84 -16.66 -55.31
C ASP A 878 -10.88 -17.77 -54.87
N MET A 879 -10.82 -18.09 -53.58
CA MET A 879 -9.99 -19.15 -52.98
C MET A 879 -10.77 -20.44 -52.67
N GLU A 880 -12.10 -20.46 -52.87
CA GLU A 880 -12.97 -21.60 -52.55
C GLU A 880 -12.48 -22.92 -53.18
N TYR A 881 -11.94 -22.86 -54.40
CA TYR A 881 -11.45 -24.02 -55.16
C TYR A 881 -10.33 -24.80 -54.46
N LEU A 882 -9.64 -24.19 -53.50
CA LEU A 882 -8.61 -24.82 -52.68
C LEU A 882 -9.20 -25.77 -51.65
N TRP A 883 -10.46 -25.59 -51.26
CA TRP A 883 -11.08 -26.25 -50.11
C TRP A 883 -12.24 -27.16 -50.50
N THR A 884 -12.97 -26.82 -51.57
CA THR A 884 -14.16 -27.54 -52.01
C THR A 884 -14.02 -28.09 -53.43
N ALA A 885 -14.90 -29.04 -53.78
CA ALA A 885 -15.13 -29.43 -55.16
C ALA A 885 -15.86 -28.31 -55.92
N VAL A 886 -15.53 -28.16 -57.20
CA VAL A 886 -16.11 -27.14 -58.08
C VAL A 886 -17.34 -27.74 -58.77
N ASP A 887 -18.44 -27.00 -58.88
CA ASP A 887 -19.63 -27.45 -59.61
C ASP A 887 -19.42 -27.31 -61.13
N TRP A 888 -19.86 -28.31 -61.90
CA TRP A 888 -19.83 -28.25 -63.35
C TRP A 888 -20.63 -27.07 -63.90
N LYS A 889 -21.75 -26.72 -63.26
CA LYS A 889 -22.58 -25.58 -63.68
C LYS A 889 -21.80 -24.26 -63.70
N ASP A 890 -20.96 -24.03 -62.69
CA ASP A 890 -20.14 -22.82 -62.58
C ASP A 890 -19.04 -22.77 -63.65
N ILE A 891 -18.47 -23.94 -63.98
CA ILE A 891 -17.48 -24.09 -65.07
C ILE A 891 -18.14 -23.79 -66.42
N GLU A 892 -19.31 -24.40 -66.67
CA GLU A 892 -20.07 -24.28 -67.90
C GLU A 892 -20.53 -22.83 -68.15
N GLU A 893 -21.08 -22.16 -67.14
CA GLU A 893 -21.45 -20.75 -67.21
C GLU A 893 -20.24 -19.86 -67.57
N LYS A 894 -19.06 -20.16 -67.02
CA LYS A 894 -17.82 -19.41 -67.31
C LYS A 894 -17.29 -19.67 -68.71
N PHE A 895 -17.41 -20.89 -69.23
CA PHE A 895 -17.08 -21.17 -70.63
C PHE A 895 -17.97 -20.38 -71.59
N ILE A 896 -19.28 -20.35 -71.34
CA ILE A 896 -20.26 -19.64 -72.16
C ILE A 896 -20.04 -18.12 -72.09
N SER A 897 -20.03 -17.55 -70.88
CA SER A 897 -19.91 -16.11 -70.67
C SER A 897 -18.60 -15.52 -71.21
N LEU A 898 -17.51 -16.28 -71.13
CA LEU A 898 -16.18 -15.87 -71.61
C LEU A 898 -15.91 -16.26 -73.06
N LYS A 899 -16.88 -16.88 -73.75
CA LYS A 899 -16.82 -17.33 -75.15
C LYS A 899 -15.56 -18.15 -75.44
N ILE A 900 -15.28 -19.13 -74.58
CA ILE A 900 -14.13 -20.02 -74.77
C ILE A 900 -14.40 -20.93 -75.98
N PRO A 901 -13.50 -20.97 -77.00
CA PRO A 901 -13.74 -21.79 -78.19
C PRO A 901 -13.81 -23.28 -77.86
N SER A 902 -14.78 -24.00 -78.43
CA SER A 902 -14.95 -25.45 -78.21
C SER A 902 -13.70 -26.26 -78.60
N SER A 903 -12.93 -25.79 -79.60
CA SER A 903 -11.65 -26.38 -80.01
C SER A 903 -10.57 -26.34 -78.92
N VAL A 904 -10.67 -25.40 -77.97
CA VAL A 904 -9.76 -25.33 -76.81
C VAL A 904 -10.27 -26.22 -75.68
N ILE A 905 -11.58 -26.37 -75.53
CA ILE A 905 -12.21 -27.23 -74.53
C ILE A 905 -11.94 -28.71 -74.83
N THR A 906 -12.00 -29.13 -76.10
CA THR A 906 -11.70 -30.52 -76.52
C THR A 906 -10.24 -30.92 -76.27
N ASN A 907 -9.33 -29.94 -76.14
CA ASN A 907 -7.93 -30.18 -75.83
C ASN A 907 -7.65 -30.48 -74.34
N LEU A 908 -8.64 -30.38 -73.44
CA LEU A 908 -8.47 -30.66 -72.01
C LEU A 908 -8.03 -32.11 -71.73
N LYS A 909 -8.43 -33.07 -72.57
CA LYS A 909 -7.96 -34.46 -72.49
C LYS A 909 -6.46 -34.58 -72.74
N ASN A 910 -5.95 -33.83 -73.72
CA ASN A 910 -4.52 -33.77 -74.02
C ASN A 910 -3.74 -33.09 -72.87
N VAL A 911 -4.32 -32.05 -72.25
CA VAL A 911 -3.74 -31.39 -71.06
C VAL A 911 -3.69 -32.34 -69.87
N HIS A 912 -4.76 -33.09 -69.62
CA HIS A 912 -4.80 -34.11 -68.55
C HIS A 912 -3.71 -35.17 -68.77
N ASN A 913 -3.62 -35.74 -69.97
CA ASN A 913 -2.62 -36.77 -70.29
C ASN A 913 -1.18 -36.25 -70.15
N PHE A 914 -0.93 -35.01 -70.57
CA PHE A 914 0.37 -34.38 -70.41
C PHE A 914 0.75 -34.23 -68.93
N LEU A 915 -0.13 -33.68 -68.10
CA LEU A 915 0.12 -33.52 -66.67
C LEU A 915 0.21 -34.87 -65.94
N PHE A 916 -0.56 -35.88 -66.37
CA PHE A 916 -0.50 -37.23 -65.81
C PHE A 916 0.88 -37.87 -66.03
N ALA A 917 1.51 -37.64 -67.19
CA ALA A 917 2.81 -38.18 -67.53
C ALA A 917 3.99 -37.52 -66.78
N LEU A 918 3.79 -36.32 -66.19
CA LEU A 918 4.85 -35.63 -65.45
C LEU A 918 5.11 -36.30 -64.08
N PRO A 919 6.38 -36.48 -63.67
CA PRO A 919 6.73 -36.91 -62.32
C PRO A 919 6.36 -35.84 -61.29
N GLU A 920 6.12 -36.28 -60.05
CA GLU A 920 5.65 -35.40 -58.97
C GLU A 920 6.67 -34.32 -58.57
N SER A 921 7.97 -34.60 -58.71
CA SER A 921 9.04 -33.62 -58.47
C SER A 921 8.96 -32.39 -59.37
N GLU A 922 8.33 -32.51 -60.53
CA GLU A 922 8.19 -31.45 -61.52
C GLU A 922 6.88 -30.66 -61.40
N PHE A 923 6.02 -30.99 -60.42
CA PHE A 923 4.79 -30.25 -60.10
C PHE A 923 5.09 -29.00 -59.25
N ASN A 924 5.96 -28.13 -59.75
CA ASN A 924 6.31 -26.86 -59.15
C ASN A 924 6.27 -25.74 -60.20
N GLN A 925 6.13 -24.48 -59.76
CA GLN A 925 5.96 -23.35 -60.68
C GLN A 925 7.08 -23.21 -61.72
N LYS A 926 8.34 -23.40 -61.29
CA LYS A 926 9.53 -23.17 -62.11
C LYS A 926 9.58 -24.12 -63.31
N ASP A 927 9.24 -25.39 -63.09
CA ASP A 927 9.28 -26.42 -64.13
C ASP A 927 8.00 -26.45 -64.98
N LEU A 928 6.84 -26.09 -64.41
CA LEU A 928 5.57 -26.10 -65.12
C LEU A 928 5.43 -24.98 -66.16
N ILE A 929 5.95 -23.77 -65.89
CA ILE A 929 5.83 -22.63 -66.83
C ILE A 929 6.41 -22.95 -68.23
N PRO A 930 7.66 -23.42 -68.39
CA PRO A 930 8.20 -23.72 -69.72
C PRO A 930 7.47 -24.91 -70.38
N LYS A 931 7.04 -25.89 -69.58
CA LYS A 931 6.32 -27.09 -70.05
C LYS A 931 4.93 -26.76 -70.62
N LEU A 932 4.17 -25.94 -69.92
CA LEU A 932 2.85 -25.47 -70.38
C LEU A 932 2.96 -24.60 -71.64
N LYS A 933 4.03 -23.80 -71.78
CA LYS A 933 4.31 -23.04 -73.00
C LYS A 933 4.60 -23.97 -74.19
N ASN A 934 5.35 -25.05 -73.97
CA ASN A 934 5.61 -26.04 -75.02
C ASN A 934 4.34 -26.79 -75.43
N LEU A 935 3.52 -27.20 -74.46
CA LEU A 935 2.23 -27.86 -74.72
C LEU A 935 1.30 -26.98 -75.57
N SER A 936 1.21 -25.68 -75.26
CA SER A 936 0.42 -24.74 -76.07
C SER A 936 0.87 -24.68 -77.53
N LYS A 937 2.19 -24.74 -77.80
CA LYS A 937 2.72 -24.80 -79.17
C LYS A 937 2.35 -26.12 -79.86
N GLN A 938 2.48 -27.25 -79.15
CA GLN A 938 2.14 -28.58 -79.68
C GLN A 938 0.65 -28.71 -80.05
N LEU A 939 -0.23 -28.15 -79.22
CA LEU A 939 -1.68 -28.19 -79.44
C LEU A 939 -2.18 -27.13 -80.45
N ASN A 940 -1.28 -26.26 -80.95
CA ASN A 940 -1.61 -25.12 -81.81
C ASN A 940 -2.73 -24.22 -81.24
N VAL A 941 -2.71 -24.00 -79.92
CA VAL A 941 -3.68 -23.14 -79.19
C VAL A 941 -2.93 -21.96 -78.58
N PRO A 942 -3.45 -20.71 -78.69
CA PRO A 942 -2.85 -19.56 -78.01
C PRO A 942 -2.67 -19.80 -76.51
N TYR A 943 -1.46 -19.57 -75.99
CA TYR A 943 -1.11 -19.85 -74.59
C TYR A 943 -2.08 -19.19 -73.60
N SER A 944 -2.46 -17.93 -73.85
CA SER A 944 -3.43 -17.20 -73.01
C SER A 944 -4.80 -17.88 -72.97
N SER A 945 -5.26 -18.42 -74.10
CA SER A 945 -6.52 -19.15 -74.19
C SER A 945 -6.46 -20.47 -73.43
N LEU A 946 -5.37 -21.23 -73.60
CA LEU A 946 -5.17 -22.50 -72.88
C LEU A 946 -5.13 -22.30 -71.37
N MET A 947 -4.36 -21.30 -70.90
CA MET A 947 -4.27 -20.97 -69.47
C MET A 947 -5.62 -20.51 -68.92
N ARG A 948 -6.41 -19.74 -69.69
CA ARG A 948 -7.75 -19.31 -69.28
C ARG A 948 -8.71 -20.50 -69.15
N THR A 949 -8.69 -21.44 -70.10
CA THR A 949 -9.50 -22.66 -70.02
C THR A 949 -9.11 -23.51 -68.82
N MET A 950 -7.81 -23.72 -68.58
CA MET A 950 -7.32 -24.42 -67.40
C MET A 950 -7.72 -23.72 -66.09
N ARG A 951 -7.72 -22.38 -66.05
CA ARG A 951 -8.19 -21.62 -64.87
C ARG A 951 -9.63 -21.96 -64.54
N ILE A 952 -10.50 -21.86 -65.54
CA ILE A 952 -11.93 -22.10 -65.37
C ILE A 952 -12.17 -23.52 -64.88
N VAL A 953 -11.46 -24.52 -65.41
CA VAL A 953 -11.60 -25.91 -64.96
C VAL A 953 -11.10 -26.11 -63.53
N LEU A 954 -9.92 -25.59 -63.20
CA LEU A 954 -9.29 -25.84 -61.91
C LEU A 954 -9.93 -25.03 -60.77
N THR A 955 -10.42 -23.84 -61.07
CA THR A 955 -10.87 -22.89 -60.05
C THR A 955 -12.32 -22.45 -60.19
N ALA A 956 -12.97 -22.70 -61.35
CA ALA A 956 -14.17 -21.98 -61.77
C ALA A 956 -14.06 -20.49 -61.49
N GLN A 957 -12.95 -19.84 -61.83
CA GLN A 957 -12.80 -18.38 -61.74
C GLN A 957 -12.29 -17.80 -63.06
N LYS A 958 -12.64 -16.53 -63.31
CA LYS A 958 -12.17 -15.78 -64.48
C LYS A 958 -10.74 -15.27 -64.29
N ASP A 959 -10.46 -14.77 -63.09
CA ASP A 959 -9.21 -14.12 -62.72
C ASP A 959 -8.54 -14.89 -61.57
N GLY A 960 -7.25 -14.65 -61.33
CA GLY A 960 -6.51 -15.28 -60.23
C GLY A 960 -5.01 -15.46 -60.51
N PRO A 961 -4.29 -16.20 -59.66
CA PRO A 961 -2.83 -16.39 -59.74
C PRO A 961 -2.40 -17.14 -61.00
N GLY A 962 -1.09 -17.26 -61.27
CA GLY A 962 -0.61 -18.01 -62.44
C GLY A 962 -1.12 -19.47 -62.45
N ILE A 963 -1.37 -20.08 -63.62
CA ILE A 963 -1.81 -21.48 -63.68
C ILE A 963 -0.79 -22.44 -63.09
N ALA A 964 0.50 -22.21 -63.34
CA ALA A 964 1.55 -22.99 -62.72
C ALA A 964 1.52 -22.91 -61.18
N GLU A 965 1.17 -21.76 -60.63
CA GLU A 965 0.98 -21.56 -59.18
C GLU A 965 -0.27 -22.30 -58.68
N ILE A 966 -1.40 -22.26 -59.41
CA ILE A 966 -2.61 -23.01 -59.07
C ILE A 966 -2.36 -24.52 -59.07
N ILE A 967 -1.67 -25.04 -60.08
CA ILE A 967 -1.33 -26.47 -60.17
C ILE A 967 -0.41 -26.88 -59.01
N ASP A 968 0.58 -26.06 -58.70
CA ASP A 968 1.48 -26.29 -57.56
C ASP A 968 0.68 -26.30 -56.24
N MET A 969 -0.18 -25.30 -56.00
CA MET A 969 -1.02 -25.23 -54.81
C MET A 969 -1.95 -26.43 -54.66
N LEU A 970 -2.67 -26.83 -55.72
CA LEU A 970 -3.57 -27.98 -55.70
C LEU A 970 -2.82 -29.31 -55.52
N GLY A 971 -1.59 -29.38 -56.00
CA GLY A 971 -0.82 -30.61 -56.09
C GLY A 971 -1.32 -31.53 -57.21
N ARG A 972 -0.50 -32.53 -57.55
CA ARG A 972 -0.73 -33.44 -58.68
C ARG A 972 -2.09 -34.13 -58.62
N LYS A 973 -2.40 -34.77 -57.50
CA LYS A 973 -3.62 -35.57 -57.32
C LYS A 973 -4.89 -34.75 -57.60
N ARG A 974 -5.09 -33.64 -56.89
CA ARG A 974 -6.31 -32.82 -57.04
C ARG A 974 -6.38 -32.10 -58.38
N CYS A 975 -5.25 -31.68 -58.93
CA CYS A 975 -5.21 -31.07 -60.27
C CYS A 975 -5.73 -32.06 -61.32
N LEU A 976 -5.27 -33.32 -61.27
CA LEU A 976 -5.71 -34.37 -62.18
C LEU A 976 -7.18 -34.76 -61.94
N GLU A 977 -7.62 -34.88 -60.69
CA GLU A 977 -9.02 -35.17 -60.36
C GLU A 977 -9.97 -34.11 -60.93
N LYS A 978 -9.66 -32.82 -60.77
CA LYS A 978 -10.47 -31.71 -61.31
C LYS A 978 -10.48 -31.69 -62.85
N LEU A 979 -9.34 -31.97 -63.47
CA LEU A 979 -9.25 -32.07 -64.94
C LEU A 979 -10.03 -33.27 -65.47
N ASN A 980 -9.91 -34.44 -64.83
CA ASN A 980 -10.63 -35.64 -65.21
C ASN A 980 -12.15 -35.44 -65.07
N PHE A 981 -12.60 -34.83 -63.97
CA PHE A 981 -14.01 -34.46 -63.78
C PHE A 981 -14.54 -33.59 -64.93
N ALA A 982 -13.78 -32.58 -65.35
CA ALA A 982 -14.19 -31.74 -66.48
C ALA A 982 -14.20 -32.51 -67.81
N VAL A 983 -13.19 -33.35 -68.07
CA VAL A 983 -13.12 -34.18 -69.28
C VAL A 983 -14.32 -35.14 -69.35
N GLU A 984 -14.65 -35.84 -68.27
CA GLU A 984 -15.81 -36.74 -68.21
C GLU A 984 -17.13 -36.00 -68.46
N LYS A 985 -17.31 -34.80 -67.90
CA LYS A 985 -18.52 -34.00 -68.13
C LYS A 985 -18.62 -33.53 -69.58
N ILE A 986 -17.51 -33.10 -70.18
CA ILE A 986 -17.46 -32.67 -71.59
C ILE A 986 -17.76 -33.83 -72.53
N GLU A 987 -17.17 -35.00 -72.30
CA GLU A 987 -17.41 -36.21 -73.11
C GLU A 987 -18.89 -36.66 -73.01
N ASN A 988 -19.48 -36.60 -71.82
CA ASN A 988 -20.90 -36.90 -71.62
C ASN A 988 -21.82 -35.88 -72.31
N SER A 989 -21.52 -34.59 -72.24
CA SER A 989 -22.30 -33.55 -72.93
C SER A 989 -22.18 -33.64 -74.47
N LEU A 990 -21.03 -34.06 -75.00
CA LEU A 990 -20.83 -34.31 -76.43
C LEU A 990 -21.55 -35.58 -76.91
N ASN A 991 -21.64 -36.62 -76.06
CA ASN A 991 -22.38 -37.83 -76.37
C ASN A 991 -23.91 -37.60 -76.39
N VAL A 992 -24.44 -36.72 -75.53
CA VAL A 992 -25.87 -36.32 -75.51
C VAL A 992 -26.26 -35.42 -76.68
N LEU A 993 -25.30 -34.75 -77.33
CA LEU A 993 -25.52 -33.97 -78.57
C LEU A 993 -25.38 -34.81 -79.85
N ASN A 994 -24.81 -36.01 -79.77
CA ASN A 994 -24.62 -36.95 -80.89
C ASN A 994 -25.55 -38.19 -80.82
N SER A 995 -26.39 -38.28 -79.78
CA SER A 995 -27.50 -39.23 -79.63
C SER A 995 -28.83 -38.50 -79.81
#